data_AF-D5H910-F1
#
_entry.id   AF-D5H910-F1
#
_cell.length_a   1.000
_cell.length_b   1.000
_cell.length_c   1.000
_cell.angle_alpha   90.00
_cell.angle_beta   90.00
_cell.angle_gamma   90.00
#
_symmetry.space_group_name_H-M   'P 1'
#
loop_
_entity.id
_entity.type
_entity.pdbx_description
1 polymer ?
#
loop_
_entity_poly.entity_id
_entity_poly.type
_entity_poly.pdbx_seq_one_letter_code
_entity_poly.pdbx_strand_id
1 'polypeptide(L)'
;MAFSFGYSPWLLLLCVAVAGGLTYWTYRATVPSLRAGWRLLLGGLRFLALALICFLLFEPVLQQFRSTERPPVLAVLVDDSQSMQVVTAGDTSAARPNAARTSVRPVLDALQDEAMPGTARFFRVGEASRALSGGIIDSLRFDGARTDLSSGLQAAPEDLRDENLGGIVLVSDGQYNTGQNPLRVADRSPVPVHTVTVGDTARQRDLRVQDVSTNDRAYLNSSVPVRVTLSVTEGPGQPVPVTLEQSGRTLDQRPVRLPDGTGEVSVDLTFEPEQAGLQQVTVRVPELAGEVTTRNNAQSTSLRVLGSKRQVLLLGAAPAPDVSALRRVYERTADTEVTARIPTPDGTFLEGPLPDDLSAFDVVVLAGFPSPSVPDDVVQRVATLVNDGTPALFFLDRQTDLAAWTEHFETSLPARPDASTSSFAEASFRIVESARQHPVFRIEGAEGALFERLPPLQVPASAWTPTPDAQVLGTAATTSAPLLVLRRRAGLRTAAFLGSGVWRWALLPSELRAADPLWPGLASNLLRWAGTEADDSPVRVRPTASTFGGTDAVSFTGQVYDQSRQPVSDATVKVTVTDSTGTEYPYTMDPTGQGRYTLDVGTLPEGTYQYEAQAQLGETDLGTDRGEFSVAPLRIEYQSPRADAVLMRQLASRAGGTAYTPETIDRLPADLAGQVSFSSDVVQRSSEAELWRTSLFLIAILALLASEWTLRKFLGLT
;
A
#
# COMPACT_ATOMS: atom_id res chain seq x y z
N MET A 1 -50.18 -22.59 25.18
CA MET A 1 -51.03 -21.79 24.29
C MET A 1 -51.85 -20.86 25.14
N ALA A 2 -51.84 -19.57 24.84
CA ALA A 2 -52.62 -18.56 25.56
C ALA A 2 -53.45 -17.75 24.56
N PHE A 3 -54.67 -17.37 24.95
CA PHE A 3 -55.51 -16.44 24.18
C PHE A 3 -55.33 -15.04 24.73
N SER A 4 -55.04 -14.09 23.85
CA SER A 4 -55.08 -12.66 24.14
C SER A 4 -56.17 -12.00 23.31
N PHE A 5 -56.91 -11.07 23.91
CA PHE A 5 -57.95 -10.27 23.26
C PHE A 5 -57.49 -8.82 23.19
N GLY A 6 -57.84 -8.11 22.12
CA GLY A 6 -57.52 -6.67 21.97
C GLY A 6 -58.26 -5.78 22.98
N TYR A 7 -59.38 -6.27 23.54
CA TYR A 7 -60.22 -5.56 24.51
C TYR A 7 -60.63 -6.48 25.67
N SER A 8 -61.21 -5.88 26.72
CA SER A 8 -61.62 -6.59 27.94
C SER A 8 -62.59 -7.76 27.63
N PRO A 9 -62.29 -9.00 28.08
CA PRO A 9 -63.16 -10.16 27.88
C PRO A 9 -64.57 -9.99 28.48
N TRP A 10 -64.72 -9.12 29.48
CA TRP A 10 -66.03 -8.79 30.07
C TRP A 10 -66.97 -8.08 29.09
N LEU A 11 -66.42 -7.24 28.20
CA LEU A 11 -67.19 -6.59 27.15
C LEU A 11 -67.63 -7.58 26.07
N LEU A 12 -66.80 -8.59 25.76
CA LEU A 12 -67.18 -9.68 24.86
C LEU A 12 -68.39 -10.45 25.43
N LEU A 13 -68.36 -10.80 26.72
CA LEU A 13 -69.49 -11.47 27.39
C LEU A 13 -70.76 -10.62 27.32
N LEU A 14 -70.66 -9.31 27.52
CA LEU A 14 -71.79 -8.38 27.37
C LEU A 14 -72.31 -8.36 25.92
N CYS A 15 -71.44 -8.25 24.91
CA CYS A 15 -71.82 -8.27 23.50
C CYS A 15 -72.54 -9.57 23.10
N VAL A 16 -72.04 -10.72 23.56
CA VAL A 16 -72.68 -12.02 23.33
C VAL A 16 -74.05 -12.09 24.02
N ALA A 17 -74.17 -11.57 25.25
CA ALA A 17 -75.46 -11.51 25.96
C ALA A 17 -76.49 -10.63 25.22
N VAL A 18 -76.07 -9.46 24.71
CA VAL A 18 -76.91 -8.58 23.89
C VAL A 18 -77.34 -9.26 22.59
N ALA A 19 -76.42 -9.95 21.90
CA ALA A 19 -76.74 -10.75 20.72
C ALA A 19 -77.77 -11.85 21.03
N GLY A 20 -77.63 -12.53 22.17
CA GLY A 20 -78.62 -13.49 22.69
C GLY A 20 -80.00 -12.85 22.92
N GLY A 21 -80.05 -11.69 23.56
CA GLY A 21 -81.30 -10.95 23.76
C GLY A 21 -81.97 -10.55 22.44
N LEU A 22 -81.21 -10.04 21.47
CA LEU A 22 -81.71 -9.64 20.15
C LEU A 22 -82.22 -10.84 19.34
N THR A 23 -81.51 -11.97 19.36
CA THR A 23 -81.94 -13.20 18.68
C THR A 23 -83.21 -13.77 19.31
N TYR A 24 -83.30 -13.80 20.63
CA TYR A 24 -84.54 -14.20 21.31
C TYR A 24 -85.70 -13.27 20.94
N TRP A 25 -85.49 -11.96 20.95
CA TRP A 25 -86.53 -10.98 20.61
C TRP A 25 -87.03 -11.09 19.17
N THR A 26 -86.14 -11.37 18.21
CA THR A 26 -86.51 -11.54 16.79
C THR A 26 -87.22 -12.87 16.52
N TYR A 27 -86.87 -13.94 17.23
CA TYR A 27 -87.44 -15.28 17.05
C TYR A 27 -88.52 -15.67 18.07
N ARG A 28 -88.90 -14.78 18.99
CA ARG A 28 -90.00 -15.04 19.94
C ARG A 28 -91.38 -15.07 19.28
N ALA A 29 -91.55 -14.34 18.18
CA ALA A 29 -92.80 -14.27 17.42
C ALA A 29 -92.46 -14.23 15.92
N THR A 30 -92.79 -15.30 15.19
CA THR A 30 -92.61 -15.40 13.73
C THR A 30 -93.96 -15.38 13.03
N VAL A 31 -94.04 -14.79 11.84
CA VAL A 31 -95.24 -14.82 10.99
C VAL A 31 -94.87 -15.52 9.68
N PRO A 32 -95.44 -16.70 9.35
CA PRO A 32 -96.40 -17.50 10.13
C PRO A 32 -95.79 -18.12 11.41
N SER A 33 -96.65 -18.56 12.33
CA SER A 33 -96.22 -19.13 13.61
C SER A 33 -95.54 -20.49 13.42
N LEU A 34 -94.26 -20.59 13.79
CA LEU A 34 -93.48 -21.81 13.70
C LEU A 34 -93.51 -22.63 15.00
N ARG A 35 -93.34 -23.97 14.88
CA ARG A 35 -93.13 -24.86 16.03
C ARG A 35 -91.89 -24.46 16.83
N ALA A 36 -91.90 -24.69 18.14
CA ALA A 36 -90.84 -24.28 19.06
C ALA A 36 -89.43 -24.77 18.65
N GLY A 37 -89.32 -25.99 18.12
CA GLY A 37 -88.04 -26.54 17.65
C GLY A 37 -87.42 -25.76 16.49
N TRP A 38 -88.23 -25.35 15.50
CA TRP A 38 -87.75 -24.56 14.36
C TRP A 38 -87.34 -23.15 14.76
N ARG A 39 -88.05 -22.55 15.71
CA ARG A 39 -87.69 -21.24 16.29
C ARG A 39 -86.37 -21.30 17.06
N LEU A 40 -86.17 -22.37 17.84
CA LEU A 40 -84.93 -22.58 18.58
C LEU A 40 -83.75 -22.81 17.63
N LEU A 41 -83.94 -23.58 16.56
CA LEU A 41 -82.90 -23.83 15.56
C LEU A 41 -82.50 -22.56 14.80
N LEU A 42 -83.47 -21.81 14.26
CA LEU A 42 -83.21 -20.55 13.55
C LEU A 42 -82.58 -19.49 14.47
N GLY A 43 -83.12 -19.35 15.69
CA GLY A 43 -82.56 -18.48 16.71
C GLY A 43 -81.14 -18.88 17.12
N GLY A 44 -80.88 -20.19 17.23
CA GLY A 44 -79.55 -20.74 17.53
C GLY A 44 -78.53 -20.48 16.43
N LEU A 45 -78.90 -20.67 15.16
CA LEU A 45 -78.04 -20.35 14.01
C LEU A 45 -77.69 -18.85 13.99
N ARG A 46 -78.69 -17.98 14.17
CA ARG A 46 -78.49 -16.52 14.23
C ARG A 46 -77.62 -16.11 15.40
N PHE A 47 -77.88 -16.68 16.58
CA PHE A 47 -77.10 -16.39 17.78
C PHE A 47 -75.66 -16.79 17.60
N LEU A 48 -75.39 -17.98 17.06
CA LEU A 48 -74.04 -18.46 16.82
C LEU A 48 -73.29 -17.58 15.81
N ALA A 49 -73.96 -17.14 14.74
CA ALA A 49 -73.38 -16.19 13.79
C ALA A 49 -73.01 -14.85 14.44
N LEU A 50 -73.93 -14.25 15.22
CA LEU A 50 -73.67 -12.99 15.91
C LEU A 50 -72.62 -13.12 17.02
N ALA A 51 -72.64 -14.21 17.79
CA ALA A 51 -71.64 -14.49 18.82
C ALA A 51 -70.24 -14.65 18.20
N LEU A 52 -70.15 -15.28 17.02
CA LEU A 52 -68.89 -15.42 16.29
C LEU A 52 -68.40 -14.08 15.74
N ILE A 53 -69.30 -13.24 15.22
CA ILE A 53 -68.95 -11.86 14.81
C ILE A 53 -68.43 -11.06 16.02
N CYS A 54 -69.13 -11.11 17.16
CA CYS A 54 -68.68 -10.45 18.39
C CYS A 54 -67.33 -10.99 18.85
N PHE A 55 -67.09 -12.30 18.77
CA PHE A 55 -65.80 -12.91 19.11
C PHE A 55 -64.67 -12.39 18.21
N LEU A 56 -64.87 -12.31 16.89
CA LEU A 56 -63.85 -11.81 15.97
C LEU A 56 -63.57 -10.31 16.11
N LEU A 57 -64.59 -9.51 16.45
CA LEU A 57 -64.46 -8.07 16.65
C LEU A 57 -63.51 -7.71 17.82
N PHE A 58 -63.28 -8.66 18.72
CA PHE A 58 -62.37 -8.52 19.86
C PHE A 58 -60.94 -8.99 19.55
N GLU A 59 -60.64 -9.21 18.26
CA GLU A 59 -59.31 -9.53 17.72
C GLU A 59 -58.59 -10.64 18.52
N PRO A 60 -59.16 -11.86 18.62
CA PRO A 60 -58.55 -12.94 19.36
C PRO A 60 -57.25 -13.39 18.69
N VAL A 61 -56.15 -13.36 19.45
CA VAL A 61 -54.83 -13.84 19.03
C VAL A 61 -54.45 -15.06 19.86
N LEU A 62 -54.02 -16.12 19.18
CA LEU A 62 -53.51 -17.34 19.81
C LEU A 62 -51.98 -17.30 19.81
N GLN A 63 -51.38 -17.23 21.00
CA GLN A 63 -49.93 -17.24 21.17
C GLN A 63 -49.43 -18.68 21.40
N GLN A 64 -48.54 -19.14 20.52
CA GLN A 64 -47.83 -20.41 20.65
C GLN A 64 -46.33 -20.14 20.84
N PHE A 65 -45.79 -20.53 22.00
CA PHE A 65 -44.37 -20.52 22.27
C PHE A 65 -43.75 -21.81 21.72
N ARG A 66 -42.84 -21.72 20.76
CA ARG A 66 -41.96 -22.82 20.38
C ARG A 66 -40.56 -22.53 20.91
N SER A 67 -40.06 -23.44 21.72
CA SER A 67 -38.68 -23.45 22.16
C SER A 67 -37.88 -24.29 21.18
N THR A 68 -36.87 -23.70 20.55
CA THR A 68 -35.90 -24.43 19.74
C THR A 68 -34.55 -24.33 20.44
N GLU A 69 -33.99 -25.47 20.79
CA GLU A 69 -32.63 -25.56 21.31
C GLU A 69 -31.64 -25.43 20.14
N ARG A 70 -30.69 -24.51 20.27
CA ARG A 70 -29.60 -24.32 19.31
C ARG A 70 -28.31 -24.89 19.92
N PRO A 71 -27.75 -25.99 19.38
CA PRO A 71 -26.51 -26.54 19.89
C PRO A 71 -25.36 -25.52 19.71
N PRO A 72 -24.35 -25.54 20.58
CA PRO A 72 -23.18 -24.69 20.45
C PRO A 72 -22.38 -25.06 19.20
N VAL A 73 -21.77 -24.06 18.58
CA VAL A 73 -20.99 -24.17 17.36
C VAL A 73 -19.54 -23.83 17.64
N LEU A 74 -18.62 -24.62 17.10
CA LEU A 74 -17.18 -24.43 17.21
C LEU A 74 -16.60 -24.07 15.84
N ALA A 75 -15.99 -22.89 15.71
CA ALA A 75 -15.30 -22.51 14.49
C ALA A 75 -13.87 -23.06 14.49
N VAL A 76 -13.53 -23.93 13.56
CA VAL A 76 -12.19 -24.50 13.39
C VAL A 76 -11.50 -23.78 12.23
N LEU A 77 -10.47 -23.02 12.55
CA LEU A 77 -9.64 -22.28 11.61
C LEU A 77 -8.38 -23.08 11.34
N VAL A 78 -8.16 -23.49 10.10
CA VAL A 78 -6.98 -24.24 9.69
C VAL A 78 -6.11 -23.35 8.81
N ASP A 79 -4.88 -23.14 9.23
CA ASP A 79 -3.86 -22.42 8.47
C ASP A 79 -3.46 -23.22 7.22
N ASP A 80 -3.67 -22.65 6.03
CA ASP A 80 -3.43 -23.25 4.71
C ASP A 80 -2.23 -22.57 4.02
N SER A 81 -1.29 -22.06 4.81
CA SER A 81 -0.07 -21.39 4.34
C SER A 81 1.10 -22.35 4.07
N GLN A 82 2.10 -21.82 3.37
CA GLN A 82 3.35 -22.53 3.07
C GLN A 82 4.21 -22.79 4.31
N SER A 83 4.08 -22.00 5.39
CA SER A 83 4.86 -22.17 6.63
C SER A 83 4.61 -23.54 7.26
N MET A 84 3.35 -23.99 7.23
CA MET A 84 2.91 -25.32 7.68
C MET A 84 3.67 -26.47 6.99
N GLN A 85 4.09 -26.30 5.74
CA GLN A 85 4.91 -27.29 5.04
C GLN A 85 6.38 -27.29 5.50
N VAL A 86 6.94 -26.09 5.73
CA VAL A 86 8.34 -25.90 6.11
C VAL A 86 8.59 -26.50 7.49
N VAL A 87 7.72 -26.21 8.45
CA VAL A 87 7.88 -26.63 9.85
C VAL A 87 7.62 -28.14 10.05
N THR A 88 6.86 -28.79 9.16
CA THR A 88 6.49 -30.21 9.30
C THR A 88 7.41 -31.19 8.58
N ALA A 89 8.09 -30.78 7.50
CA ALA A 89 8.83 -31.71 6.64
C ALA A 89 10.27 -31.29 6.27
N GLY A 90 10.67 -30.04 6.53
CA GLY A 90 11.92 -29.49 5.99
C GLY A 90 11.97 -29.45 4.45
N ASP A 91 13.08 -28.99 3.87
CA ASP A 91 13.23 -28.80 2.40
C ASP A 91 13.37 -30.10 1.61
N THR A 92 13.74 -31.21 2.25
CA THR A 92 14.35 -32.37 1.57
C THR A 92 13.37 -33.41 1.01
N SER A 93 12.05 -33.27 1.22
CA SER A 93 11.08 -34.28 0.76
C SER A 93 10.09 -33.74 -0.28
N ALA A 94 9.89 -34.49 -1.38
CA ALA A 94 8.83 -34.27 -2.37
C ALA A 94 7.41 -34.56 -1.83
N ALA A 95 7.27 -34.89 -0.54
CA ALA A 95 6.01 -35.22 0.13
C ALA A 95 5.43 -34.08 0.99
N ARG A 96 5.83 -32.80 0.79
CA ARG A 96 5.49 -31.68 1.69
C ARG A 96 4.01 -31.48 1.99
N PRO A 97 3.10 -31.45 0.99
CA PRO A 97 1.67 -31.30 1.28
C PRO A 97 1.13 -32.51 2.04
N ASN A 98 1.66 -33.71 1.78
CA ASN A 98 1.25 -34.92 2.46
C ASN A 98 1.73 -34.95 3.93
N ALA A 99 2.90 -34.41 4.23
CA ALA A 99 3.41 -34.31 5.60
C ALA A 99 2.61 -33.31 6.46
N ALA A 100 2.30 -32.13 5.90
CA ALA A 100 1.41 -31.16 6.56
C ALA A 100 0.01 -31.75 6.79
N ARG A 101 -0.58 -32.40 5.76
CA ARG A 101 -1.84 -33.13 5.89
C ARG A 101 -1.77 -34.22 6.96
N THR A 102 -0.70 -35.00 7.00
CA THR A 102 -0.53 -36.07 8.01
C THR A 102 -0.45 -35.52 9.42
N SER A 103 0.17 -34.35 9.61
CA SER A 103 0.31 -33.71 10.92
C SER A 103 -1.01 -33.07 11.42
N VAL A 104 -1.82 -32.55 10.49
CA VAL A 104 -3.12 -31.93 10.81
C VAL A 104 -4.25 -32.96 10.90
N ARG A 105 -4.11 -34.14 10.26
CA ARG A 105 -5.15 -35.18 10.23
C ARG A 105 -5.66 -35.60 11.61
N PRO A 106 -4.81 -35.94 12.60
CA PRO A 106 -5.29 -36.35 13.92
C PRO A 106 -6.12 -35.25 14.61
N VAL A 107 -5.73 -33.99 14.39
CA VAL A 107 -6.43 -32.82 14.92
C VAL A 107 -7.82 -32.68 14.29
N LEU A 108 -7.92 -32.81 12.96
CA LEU A 108 -9.20 -32.73 12.27
C LEU A 108 -10.12 -33.91 12.61
N ASP A 109 -9.56 -35.13 12.69
CA ASP A 109 -10.32 -36.33 13.04
C ASP A 109 -10.90 -36.20 14.47
N ALA A 110 -10.11 -35.72 15.44
CA ALA A 110 -10.58 -35.46 16.82
C ALA A 110 -11.68 -34.38 16.89
N LEU A 111 -11.61 -33.37 16.03
CA LEU A 111 -12.61 -32.29 15.96
C LEU A 111 -13.89 -32.70 15.20
N GLN A 112 -13.85 -33.82 14.47
CA GLN A 112 -15.00 -34.41 13.77
C GLN A 112 -15.65 -35.56 14.54
N ASP A 113 -15.06 -35.99 15.66
CA ASP A 113 -15.57 -37.08 16.49
C ASP A 113 -16.97 -36.75 17.03
N GLU A 114 -17.85 -37.76 17.09
CA GLU A 114 -19.18 -37.67 17.71
C GLU A 114 -19.10 -37.33 19.21
N ALA A 115 -17.94 -37.54 19.83
CA ALA A 115 -17.66 -37.14 21.21
C ALA A 115 -17.62 -35.61 21.42
N MET A 116 -17.50 -34.81 20.35
CA MET A 116 -17.50 -33.35 20.46
C MET A 116 -18.88 -32.83 20.90
N PRO A 117 -18.96 -32.04 22.00
CA PRO A 117 -20.17 -31.30 22.27
C PRO A 117 -20.41 -30.33 21.10
N GLY A 118 -21.63 -30.23 20.59
CA GLY A 118 -21.99 -29.23 19.58
C GLY A 118 -21.66 -29.58 18.12
N THR A 119 -21.49 -28.56 17.28
CA THR A 119 -21.24 -28.71 15.84
C THR A 119 -19.99 -27.93 15.40
N ALA A 120 -19.03 -28.61 14.76
CA ALA A 120 -17.85 -27.95 14.20
C ALA A 120 -18.10 -27.35 12.80
N ARG A 121 -17.57 -26.15 12.56
CA ARG A 121 -17.57 -25.45 11.27
C ARG A 121 -16.13 -25.14 10.88
N PHE A 122 -15.68 -25.61 9.72
CA PHE A 122 -14.27 -25.52 9.33
C PHE A 122 -14.05 -24.39 8.34
N PHE A 123 -12.97 -23.66 8.53
CA PHE A 123 -12.54 -22.55 7.68
C PHE A 123 -11.06 -22.71 7.39
N ARG A 124 -10.65 -22.36 6.16
CA ARG A 124 -9.24 -22.18 5.83
C ARG A 124 -8.80 -20.74 6.10
N VAL A 125 -7.58 -20.57 6.59
CA VAL A 125 -6.94 -19.27 6.84
C VAL A 125 -5.72 -19.13 5.92
N GLY A 126 -5.52 -17.94 5.36
CA GLY A 126 -4.51 -17.67 4.33
C GLY A 126 -4.83 -16.35 3.63
N GLU A 127 -4.88 -16.33 2.30
CA GLU A 127 -5.20 -15.12 1.52
C GLU A 127 -6.65 -14.63 1.69
N ALA A 128 -7.60 -15.54 1.97
CA ALA A 128 -8.97 -15.20 2.36
C ALA A 128 -9.62 -16.34 3.17
N SER A 129 -10.29 -15.99 4.27
CA SER A 129 -11.12 -16.94 5.04
C SER A 129 -12.23 -17.49 4.15
N ARG A 130 -12.34 -18.81 4.04
CA ARG A 130 -13.47 -19.47 3.36
C ARG A 130 -13.91 -20.71 4.12
N ALA A 131 -15.21 -20.89 4.23
CA ALA A 131 -15.80 -22.11 4.78
C ALA A 131 -15.43 -23.32 3.90
N LEU A 132 -15.05 -24.42 4.57
CA LEU A 132 -14.75 -25.71 3.94
C LEU A 132 -15.99 -26.62 4.04
N SER A 133 -16.41 -27.17 2.90
CA SER A 133 -17.54 -28.10 2.80
C SER A 133 -17.07 -29.40 2.15
N GLY A 134 -17.27 -30.54 2.83
CA GLY A 134 -16.79 -31.86 2.37
C GLY A 134 -15.34 -32.15 2.78
N GLY A 135 -14.73 -33.23 2.25
CA GLY A 135 -13.42 -33.78 2.64
C GLY A 135 -12.34 -32.74 2.96
N ILE A 136 -12.26 -32.36 4.23
CA ILE A 136 -11.57 -31.15 4.71
C ILE A 136 -10.09 -31.22 4.38
N ILE A 137 -9.48 -32.36 4.68
CA ILE A 137 -8.05 -32.58 4.46
C ILE A 137 -7.65 -32.53 2.99
N ASP A 138 -8.54 -32.96 2.08
CA ASP A 138 -8.29 -32.96 0.64
C ASP A 138 -8.38 -31.55 0.05
N SER A 139 -9.14 -30.66 0.71
CA SER A 139 -9.30 -29.26 0.31
C SER A 139 -8.12 -28.36 0.71
N LEU A 140 -7.29 -28.79 1.68
CA LEU A 140 -6.11 -28.05 2.15
C LEU A 140 -4.90 -28.32 1.25
N ARG A 141 -4.24 -27.25 0.79
CA ARG A 141 -3.12 -27.29 -0.15
C ARG A 141 -1.79 -26.88 0.48
N PHE A 142 -1.84 -26.06 1.52
CA PHE A 142 -0.71 -25.47 2.23
C PHE A 142 0.25 -24.72 1.28
N ASP A 143 -0.26 -24.13 0.21
CA ASP A 143 0.51 -23.39 -0.80
C ASP A 143 0.30 -21.87 -0.70
N GLY A 144 -0.40 -21.40 0.34
CA GLY A 144 -0.63 -19.99 0.60
C GLY A 144 0.65 -19.22 0.90
N ALA A 145 0.93 -18.19 0.10
CA ALA A 145 2.04 -17.25 0.25
C ALA A 145 1.92 -16.33 1.48
N ARG A 146 0.69 -16.12 1.97
CA ARG A 146 0.37 -15.19 3.06
C ARG A 146 -0.28 -15.94 4.20
N THR A 147 0.17 -15.62 5.40
CA THR A 147 -0.32 -16.20 6.65
C THR A 147 -0.90 -15.07 7.50
N ASP A 148 -2.21 -14.84 7.35
CA ASP A 148 -2.96 -13.82 8.09
C ASP A 148 -3.93 -14.47 9.08
N LEU A 149 -3.39 -14.87 10.24
CA LEU A 149 -4.16 -15.44 11.35
C LEU A 149 -5.19 -14.44 11.90
N SER A 150 -4.94 -13.13 11.76
CA SER A 150 -5.78 -12.08 12.30
C SER A 150 -7.11 -11.97 11.54
N SER A 151 -7.07 -12.10 10.21
CA SER A 151 -8.25 -12.09 9.34
C SER A 151 -9.20 -13.25 9.65
N GLY A 152 -8.67 -14.46 9.83
CA GLY A 152 -9.46 -15.65 10.17
C GLY A 152 -10.16 -15.53 11.52
N LEU A 153 -9.44 -15.03 12.53
CA LEU A 153 -9.99 -14.79 13.87
C LEU A 153 -11.09 -13.71 13.89
N GLN A 154 -11.03 -12.73 12.98
CA GLN A 154 -12.08 -11.71 12.85
C GLN A 154 -13.27 -12.21 12.05
N ALA A 155 -13.04 -12.90 10.92
CA ALA A 155 -14.09 -13.33 10.01
C ALA A 155 -15.02 -14.39 10.65
N ALA A 156 -14.49 -15.32 11.44
CA ALA A 156 -15.30 -16.42 11.96
C ALA A 156 -16.46 -16.00 12.88
N PRO A 157 -16.27 -15.07 13.85
CA PRO A 157 -17.38 -14.47 14.58
C PRO A 157 -18.37 -13.69 13.70
N GLU A 158 -17.94 -13.14 12.56
CA GLU A 158 -18.83 -12.42 11.64
C GLU A 158 -19.67 -13.36 10.77
N ASP A 159 -19.07 -14.43 10.26
CA ASP A 159 -19.73 -15.44 9.43
C ASP A 159 -20.75 -16.27 10.22
N LEU A 160 -20.49 -16.48 11.52
CA LEU A 160 -21.31 -17.31 12.40
C LEU A 160 -22.20 -16.50 13.37
N ARG A 161 -22.46 -15.21 13.08
CA ARG A 161 -23.28 -14.33 13.95
C ARG A 161 -24.68 -14.84 14.27
N ASP A 162 -25.27 -15.61 13.34
CA ASP A 162 -26.64 -16.15 13.49
C ASP A 162 -26.67 -17.54 14.15
N GLU A 163 -25.51 -18.18 14.35
CA GLU A 163 -25.33 -19.46 15.03
C GLU A 163 -24.91 -19.24 16.50
N ASN A 164 -25.06 -20.26 17.35
CA ASN A 164 -24.63 -20.21 18.75
C ASN A 164 -23.11 -20.47 18.84
N LEU A 165 -22.28 -19.54 18.36
CA LEU A 165 -20.82 -19.67 18.39
C LEU A 165 -20.34 -19.68 19.86
N GLY A 166 -19.80 -20.82 20.30
CA GLY A 166 -19.31 -21.00 21.67
C GLY A 166 -17.79 -20.95 21.81
N GLY A 167 -17.04 -21.04 20.70
CA GLY A 167 -15.58 -21.03 20.71
C GLY A 167 -14.95 -21.11 19.33
N ILE A 168 -13.65 -20.82 19.27
CA ILE A 168 -12.81 -20.92 18.06
C ILE A 168 -11.64 -21.84 18.36
N VAL A 169 -11.25 -22.71 17.41
CA VAL A 169 -10.01 -23.50 17.44
C VAL A 169 -9.13 -23.06 16.28
N LEU A 170 -7.94 -22.54 16.55
CA LEU A 170 -6.96 -22.18 15.53
C LEU A 170 -5.87 -23.28 15.43
N VAL A 171 -5.78 -23.93 14.27
CA VAL A 171 -4.75 -24.91 13.93
C VAL A 171 -3.71 -24.25 13.04
N SER A 172 -2.50 -24.02 13.57
CA SER A 172 -1.42 -23.29 12.87
C SER A 172 -0.06 -23.63 13.50
N ASP A 173 1.03 -23.31 12.81
CA ASP A 173 2.38 -23.30 13.36
C ASP A 173 2.67 -22.01 14.15
N GLY A 174 1.77 -21.02 14.10
CA GLY A 174 1.90 -19.75 14.81
C GLY A 174 2.80 -18.73 14.10
N GLN A 175 3.27 -19.01 12.88
CA GLN A 175 3.93 -17.99 12.06
C GLN A 175 2.86 -17.09 11.42
N TYR A 176 3.17 -15.79 11.25
CA TYR A 176 2.31 -14.87 10.51
C TYR A 176 3.17 -13.82 9.81
N ASN A 177 2.81 -13.50 8.57
CA ASN A 177 3.60 -12.59 7.72
C ASN A 177 2.79 -11.39 7.19
N THR A 178 1.47 -11.42 7.37
CA THR A 178 0.54 -10.41 6.88
C THR A 178 -0.53 -10.13 7.96
N GLY A 179 -1.17 -8.97 7.90
CA GLY A 179 -2.26 -8.60 8.79
C GLY A 179 -1.81 -7.93 10.09
N GLN A 180 -2.76 -7.77 11.01
CA GLN A 180 -2.46 -7.19 12.32
C GLN A 180 -1.88 -8.25 13.25
N ASN A 181 -1.22 -7.81 14.33
CA ASN A 181 -0.75 -8.75 15.36
C ASN A 181 -1.93 -9.60 15.91
N PRO A 182 -1.92 -10.93 15.74
CA PRO A 182 -3.03 -11.81 16.13
C PRO A 182 -3.41 -11.71 17.62
N LEU A 183 -2.46 -11.38 18.50
CA LEU A 183 -2.72 -11.23 19.94
C LEU A 183 -3.73 -10.13 20.24
N ARG A 184 -3.72 -9.04 19.46
CA ARG A 184 -4.68 -7.93 19.64
C ARG A 184 -6.10 -8.32 19.25
N VAL A 185 -6.22 -9.24 18.29
CA VAL A 185 -7.52 -9.77 17.86
C VAL A 185 -8.05 -10.74 18.91
N ALA A 186 -7.20 -11.63 19.42
CA ALA A 186 -7.55 -12.55 20.50
C ALA A 186 -8.01 -11.82 21.77
N ASP A 187 -7.37 -10.71 22.16
CA ASP A 187 -7.77 -9.87 23.31
C ASP A 187 -9.23 -9.34 23.20
N ARG A 188 -9.79 -9.28 21.98
CA ARG A 188 -11.13 -8.74 21.70
C ARG A 188 -12.10 -9.81 21.19
N SER A 189 -11.71 -11.08 21.22
CA SER A 189 -12.56 -12.17 20.74
C SER A 189 -13.83 -12.24 21.60
N PRO A 190 -15.03 -12.35 20.99
CA PRO A 190 -16.28 -12.49 21.75
C PRO A 190 -16.42 -13.88 22.39
N VAL A 191 -15.62 -14.85 21.95
CA VAL A 191 -15.64 -16.24 22.41
C VAL A 191 -14.22 -16.75 22.71
N PRO A 192 -14.05 -17.79 23.54
CA PRO A 192 -12.76 -18.40 23.78
C PRO A 192 -12.08 -18.86 22.48
N VAL A 193 -10.78 -18.54 22.33
CA VAL A 193 -9.95 -19.04 21.24
C VAL A 193 -9.00 -20.09 21.80
N HIS A 194 -9.16 -21.33 21.36
CA HIS A 194 -8.25 -22.43 21.59
C HIS A 194 -7.25 -22.49 20.44
N THR A 195 -6.02 -22.91 20.72
CA THR A 195 -4.97 -23.03 19.69
C THR A 195 -4.43 -24.46 19.65
N VAL A 196 -4.07 -24.92 18.46
CA VAL A 196 -3.37 -26.20 18.25
C VAL A 196 -2.10 -25.89 17.49
N THR A 197 -0.95 -25.99 18.16
CA THR A 197 0.34 -25.74 17.54
C THR A 197 0.78 -26.96 16.75
N VAL A 198 0.96 -26.82 15.45
CA VAL A 198 1.42 -27.89 14.56
C VAL A 198 2.85 -27.61 14.11
N GLY A 199 3.70 -28.63 14.14
CA GLY A 199 5.08 -28.55 13.67
C GLY A 199 6.13 -28.54 14.80
N ASP A 200 7.40 -28.71 14.43
CA ASP A 200 8.50 -28.78 15.40
C ASP A 200 8.81 -27.39 16.00
N THR A 201 8.99 -27.38 17.32
CA THR A 201 9.33 -26.18 18.12
C THR A 201 10.79 -26.19 18.58
N ALA A 202 11.50 -27.31 18.40
CA ALA A 202 12.90 -27.44 18.73
C ALA A 202 13.74 -26.47 17.90
N ARG A 203 14.81 -25.93 18.51
CA ARG A 203 15.80 -25.16 17.75
C ARG A 203 16.57 -26.15 16.90
N GLN A 204 16.51 -25.97 15.58
CA GLN A 204 17.28 -26.75 14.63
C GLN A 204 18.42 -25.89 14.07
N ARG A 205 19.46 -26.56 13.58
CA ARG A 205 20.61 -25.92 12.95
C ARG A 205 20.16 -25.18 11.68
N ASP A 206 20.62 -23.95 11.49
CA ASP A 206 20.20 -23.08 10.38
C ASP A 206 21.26 -21.99 10.15
N LEU A 207 21.65 -21.75 8.90
CA LEU A 207 22.48 -20.64 8.45
C LEU A 207 21.75 -19.89 7.33
N ARG A 208 21.32 -18.67 7.64
CA ARG A 208 20.53 -17.85 6.72
C ARG A 208 21.18 -16.51 6.42
N VAL A 209 20.91 -16.01 5.21
CA VAL A 209 21.11 -14.61 4.87
C VAL A 209 19.93 -13.83 5.43
N GLN A 210 20.18 -13.00 6.43
CA GLN A 210 19.16 -12.25 7.15
C GLN A 210 18.86 -10.91 6.47
N ASP A 211 19.90 -10.22 6.00
CA ASP A 211 19.77 -8.94 5.32
C ASP A 211 20.88 -8.74 4.28
N VAL A 212 20.54 -8.07 3.17
CA VAL A 212 21.47 -7.65 2.13
C VAL A 212 21.16 -6.19 1.76
N SER A 213 22.08 -5.30 2.09
CA SER A 213 21.95 -3.86 1.89
C SER A 213 22.99 -3.35 0.90
N THR A 214 22.55 -2.54 -0.06
CA THR A 214 23.39 -1.88 -1.08
C THR A 214 22.83 -0.49 -1.37
N ASN A 215 23.56 0.34 -2.11
CA ASN A 215 23.04 1.61 -2.61
C ASN A 215 21.94 1.39 -3.66
N ASP A 216 20.87 2.18 -3.60
CA ASP A 216 19.80 2.17 -4.63
C ASP A 216 20.30 2.56 -6.02
N ARG A 217 21.40 3.31 -6.07
CA ARG A 217 22.04 3.80 -7.30
C ARG A 217 23.55 3.62 -7.27
N ALA A 218 24.10 3.24 -8.41
CA ALA A 218 25.53 3.16 -8.66
C ALA A 218 25.88 3.72 -10.03
N TYR A 219 27.17 3.88 -10.30
CA TYR A 219 27.68 4.27 -11.62
C TYR A 219 28.40 3.10 -12.28
N LEU A 220 28.38 3.08 -13.61
CA LEU A 220 29.17 2.17 -14.40
C LEU A 220 30.65 2.23 -13.96
N ASN A 221 31.29 1.07 -13.81
CA ASN A 221 32.70 0.94 -13.41
C ASN A 221 33.04 1.59 -12.04
N SER A 222 32.05 1.75 -11.16
CA SER A 222 32.29 2.21 -9.78
C SER A 222 32.20 1.04 -8.80
N SER A 223 33.03 1.04 -7.76
CA SER A 223 32.99 0.03 -6.70
C SER A 223 31.76 0.23 -5.81
N VAL A 224 30.85 -0.74 -5.83
CA VAL A 224 29.61 -0.75 -5.05
C VAL A 224 29.74 -1.68 -3.84
N PRO A 225 29.58 -1.17 -2.60
CA PRO A 225 29.57 -2.02 -1.41
C PRO A 225 28.21 -2.70 -1.23
N VAL A 226 28.25 -3.99 -0.90
CA VAL A 226 27.10 -4.83 -0.53
C VAL A 226 27.32 -5.37 0.87
N ARG A 227 26.57 -4.85 1.85
CA ARG A 227 26.61 -5.29 3.23
C ARG A 227 25.66 -6.45 3.43
N VAL A 228 26.18 -7.56 3.95
CA VAL A 228 25.43 -8.79 4.19
C VAL A 228 25.42 -9.06 5.69
N THR A 229 24.25 -9.37 6.24
CA THR A 229 24.10 -9.87 7.61
C THR A 229 23.64 -11.32 7.54
N LEU A 230 24.39 -12.20 8.20
CA LEU A 230 24.11 -13.61 8.34
C LEU A 230 23.64 -13.90 9.76
N SER A 231 22.67 -14.79 9.90
CA SER A 231 22.20 -15.31 11.17
C SER A 231 22.44 -16.81 11.19
N VAL A 232 23.02 -17.33 12.27
CA VAL A 232 23.26 -18.77 12.45
C VAL A 232 22.68 -19.27 13.76
N THR A 233 22.10 -20.47 13.72
CA THR A 233 21.67 -21.26 14.88
C THR A 233 22.46 -22.56 14.93
N GLU A 234 23.06 -22.87 16.08
CA GLU A 234 24.01 -23.99 16.24
C GLU A 234 25.19 -23.95 15.25
N GLY A 235 25.77 -22.76 15.07
CA GLY A 235 26.90 -22.52 14.19
C GLY A 235 28.13 -23.36 14.55
N PRO A 236 28.90 -23.83 13.56
CA PRO A 236 30.05 -24.72 13.77
C PRO A 236 31.33 -24.01 14.24
N GLY A 237 31.34 -22.69 14.40
CA GLY A 237 32.56 -21.92 14.74
C GLY A 237 33.62 -21.84 13.63
N GLN A 238 33.27 -22.25 12.40
CA GLN A 238 34.16 -22.38 11.24
C GLN A 238 33.93 -21.26 10.21
N PRO A 239 34.95 -20.92 9.40
CA PRO A 239 34.78 -19.99 8.29
C PRO A 239 34.00 -20.61 7.14
N VAL A 240 33.01 -19.88 6.63
CA VAL A 240 32.24 -20.23 5.43
C VAL A 240 32.42 -19.16 4.36
N PRO A 241 32.50 -19.51 3.07
CA PRO A 241 32.51 -18.52 2.00
C PRO A 241 31.14 -17.86 1.85
N VAL A 242 31.13 -16.53 1.81
CA VAL A 242 29.96 -15.73 1.41
C VAL A 242 30.24 -15.22 0.02
N THR A 243 29.38 -15.57 -0.93
CA THR A 243 29.58 -15.30 -2.36
C THR A 243 28.56 -14.27 -2.84
N LEU A 244 29.02 -13.23 -3.54
CA LEU A 244 28.19 -12.31 -4.30
C LEU A 244 28.22 -12.74 -5.77
N GLU A 245 27.05 -12.92 -6.37
CA GLU A 245 26.90 -13.42 -7.73
C GLU A 245 25.92 -12.56 -8.53
N GLN A 246 26.11 -12.51 -9.84
CA GLN A 246 25.16 -11.90 -10.77
C GLN A 246 25.05 -12.79 -12.01
N SER A 247 23.81 -13.17 -12.36
CA SER A 247 23.52 -14.06 -13.49
C SER A 247 24.36 -15.36 -13.49
N GLY A 248 24.66 -15.89 -12.31
CA GLY A 248 25.47 -17.10 -12.11
C GLY A 248 26.99 -16.90 -12.16
N ARG A 249 27.48 -15.67 -12.41
CA ARG A 249 28.90 -15.31 -12.31
C ARG A 249 29.21 -14.78 -10.92
N THR A 250 30.22 -15.33 -10.25
CA THR A 250 30.75 -14.79 -9.00
C THR A 250 31.41 -13.44 -9.23
N LEU A 251 30.94 -12.43 -8.51
CA LEU A 251 31.45 -11.05 -8.51
C LEU A 251 32.49 -10.83 -7.41
N ASP A 252 32.22 -11.34 -6.21
CA ASP A 252 33.11 -11.28 -5.04
C ASP A 252 32.85 -12.46 -4.11
N GLN A 253 33.84 -12.83 -3.31
CA GLN A 253 33.73 -13.94 -2.36
C GLN A 253 34.64 -13.69 -1.16
N ARG A 254 34.08 -13.75 0.06
CA ARG A 254 34.84 -13.56 1.30
C ARG A 254 34.56 -14.65 2.33
N PRO A 255 35.60 -15.18 3.02
CA PRO A 255 35.40 -16.11 4.12
C PRO A 255 34.94 -15.36 5.37
N VAL A 256 33.86 -15.84 5.99
CA VAL A 256 33.29 -15.28 7.23
C VAL A 256 33.24 -16.36 8.29
N ARG A 257 33.82 -16.08 9.46
CA ARG A 257 33.80 -17.01 10.59
C ARG A 257 32.44 -16.94 11.28
N LEU A 258 31.70 -18.04 11.25
CA LEU A 258 30.44 -18.15 11.96
C LEU A 258 30.67 -18.24 13.47
N PRO A 259 29.78 -17.66 14.30
CA PRO A 259 29.74 -17.92 15.74
C PRO A 259 29.67 -19.43 16.07
N ASP A 260 30.20 -19.79 17.23
CA ASP A 260 29.95 -21.10 17.85
C ASP A 260 28.64 -21.00 18.66
N GLY A 261 27.61 -21.75 18.25
CA GLY A 261 26.24 -21.59 18.77
C GLY A 261 25.37 -20.60 17.98
N THR A 262 24.57 -19.76 18.64
CA THR A 262 23.65 -18.82 17.96
C THR A 262 24.24 -17.42 17.92
N GLY A 263 24.20 -16.76 16.77
CA GLY A 263 24.61 -15.37 16.64
C GLY A 263 24.46 -14.81 15.23
N GLU A 264 24.78 -13.52 15.10
CA GLU A 264 24.78 -12.80 13.83
C GLU A 264 26.20 -12.36 13.47
N VAL A 265 26.50 -12.30 12.16
CA VAL A 265 27.77 -11.81 11.65
C VAL A 265 27.55 -11.03 10.36
N SER A 266 28.26 -9.91 10.19
CA SER A 266 28.18 -9.09 8.99
C SER A 266 29.46 -9.15 8.17
N VAL A 267 29.31 -9.06 6.85
CA VAL A 267 30.42 -8.97 5.89
C VAL A 267 30.09 -7.95 4.81
N ASP A 268 31.10 -7.16 4.43
CA ASP A 268 31.01 -6.25 3.29
C ASP A 268 31.67 -6.92 2.08
N LEU A 269 30.88 -7.13 1.02
CA LEU A 269 31.31 -7.56 -0.32
C LEU A 269 31.32 -6.35 -1.26
N THR A 270 32.01 -6.44 -2.38
CA THR A 270 32.09 -5.33 -3.35
C THR A 270 31.99 -5.82 -4.79
N PHE A 271 31.31 -5.09 -5.66
CA PHE A 271 31.33 -5.37 -7.11
C PHE A 271 31.37 -4.10 -7.94
N GLU A 272 31.79 -4.23 -9.20
CA GLU A 272 31.85 -3.13 -10.17
C GLU A 272 30.87 -3.40 -11.33
N PRO A 273 29.83 -2.59 -11.52
CA PRO A 273 28.87 -2.80 -12.59
C PRO A 273 29.47 -2.56 -13.98
N GLU A 274 29.36 -3.55 -14.87
CA GLU A 274 29.84 -3.48 -16.26
C GLU A 274 28.77 -2.92 -17.24
N GLN A 275 27.50 -2.81 -16.81
CA GLN A 275 26.37 -2.34 -17.64
C GLN A 275 25.46 -1.39 -16.87
N ALA A 276 24.93 -0.36 -17.55
CA ALA A 276 23.89 0.52 -17.02
C ALA A 276 22.52 -0.18 -17.01
N GLY A 277 21.56 0.35 -16.25
CA GLY A 277 20.21 -0.22 -16.11
C GLY A 277 19.92 -0.80 -14.72
N LEU A 278 18.80 -1.48 -14.56
CA LEU A 278 18.49 -2.18 -13.31
C LEU A 278 19.31 -3.48 -13.23
N GLN A 279 20.15 -3.58 -12.21
CA GLN A 279 21.04 -4.73 -11.99
C GLN A 279 20.60 -5.48 -10.73
N GLN A 280 20.44 -6.79 -10.83
CA GLN A 280 20.17 -7.67 -9.69
C GLN A 280 21.44 -8.43 -9.30
N VAL A 281 21.77 -8.45 -8.02
CA VAL A 281 22.87 -9.22 -7.44
C VAL A 281 22.33 -10.16 -6.37
N THR A 282 22.95 -11.33 -6.22
CA THR A 282 22.52 -12.37 -5.28
C THR A 282 23.66 -12.75 -4.36
N VAL A 283 23.41 -12.73 -3.07
CA VAL A 283 24.33 -13.24 -2.06
C VAL A 283 23.96 -14.68 -1.75
N ARG A 284 24.96 -15.55 -1.65
CA ARG A 284 24.81 -16.97 -1.28
C ARG A 284 25.79 -17.38 -0.19
N VAL A 285 25.33 -18.24 0.70
CA VAL A 285 26.16 -18.98 1.67
C VAL A 285 26.00 -20.49 1.45
N PRO A 286 27.01 -21.31 1.80
CA PRO A 286 26.93 -22.75 1.63
C PRO A 286 25.87 -23.37 2.54
N GLU A 287 25.45 -24.57 2.18
CA GLU A 287 24.57 -25.41 3.00
C GLU A 287 25.36 -26.03 4.16
N LEU A 288 24.79 -25.98 5.36
CA LEU A 288 25.29 -26.71 6.53
C LEU A 288 24.55 -28.05 6.67
N ALA A 289 25.27 -29.09 7.08
CA ALA A 289 24.64 -30.38 7.33
C ALA A 289 23.65 -30.28 8.51
N GLY A 290 22.40 -30.72 8.29
CA GLY A 290 21.34 -30.69 9.30
C GLY A 290 20.44 -29.46 9.28
N GLU A 291 20.51 -28.64 8.23
CA GLU A 291 19.59 -27.52 8.02
C GLU A 291 18.17 -27.97 7.68
N VAL A 292 17.18 -27.23 8.18
CA VAL A 292 15.75 -27.45 7.88
C VAL A 292 15.43 -27.01 6.45
N THR A 293 15.99 -25.87 6.05
CA THR A 293 15.82 -25.29 4.71
C THR A 293 17.13 -24.67 4.26
N THR A 294 17.40 -24.75 2.96
CA THR A 294 18.54 -24.08 2.33
C THR A 294 18.11 -22.91 1.45
N ARG A 295 16.80 -22.66 1.37
CA ARG A 295 16.21 -21.55 0.59
C ARG A 295 16.49 -20.18 1.19
N ASN A 296 16.78 -20.12 2.48
CA ASN A 296 17.17 -18.91 3.19
C ASN A 296 18.70 -18.66 3.16
N ASN A 297 19.48 -19.56 2.54
CA ASN A 297 20.95 -19.41 2.33
C ASN A 297 21.29 -18.48 1.15
N ALA A 298 20.28 -17.89 0.49
CA ALA A 298 20.48 -16.96 -0.60
C ALA A 298 19.47 -15.81 -0.58
N GLN A 299 19.93 -14.59 -0.84
CA GLN A 299 19.10 -13.41 -0.93
C GLN A 299 19.58 -12.49 -2.06
N SER A 300 18.64 -11.99 -2.85
CA SER A 300 18.91 -11.08 -3.96
C SER A 300 18.52 -9.64 -3.60
N THR A 301 19.27 -8.69 -4.14
CA THR A 301 18.97 -7.25 -4.05
C THR A 301 19.19 -6.60 -5.42
N SER A 302 18.54 -5.47 -5.66
CA SER A 302 18.57 -4.76 -6.95
C SER A 302 19.03 -3.33 -6.76
N LEU A 303 19.73 -2.79 -7.76
CA LEU A 303 20.19 -1.41 -7.79
C LEU A 303 20.11 -0.84 -9.21
N ARG A 304 19.97 0.48 -9.34
CA ARG A 304 20.00 1.16 -10.64
C ARG A 304 21.39 1.68 -10.96
N VAL A 305 21.99 1.18 -12.02
CA VAL A 305 23.30 1.62 -12.51
C VAL A 305 23.12 2.69 -13.58
N LEU A 306 23.71 3.85 -13.34
CA LEU A 306 23.71 4.97 -14.28
C LEU A 306 25.00 4.92 -15.13
N GLY A 307 24.88 5.28 -16.42
CA GLY A 307 25.99 5.19 -17.37
C GLY A 307 27.21 6.05 -17.00
N SER A 308 26.99 7.26 -16.48
CA SER A 308 28.06 8.15 -16.01
C SER A 308 27.52 9.13 -14.97
N LYS A 309 28.44 9.78 -14.25
CA LYS A 309 28.13 10.98 -13.47
C LYS A 309 27.88 12.15 -14.44
N ARG A 310 27.05 13.10 -14.01
CA ARG A 310 26.78 14.33 -14.76
C ARG A 310 28.07 15.13 -14.88
N GLN A 311 28.51 15.41 -16.09
CA GLN A 311 29.71 16.18 -16.39
C GLN A 311 29.39 17.68 -16.29
N VAL A 312 30.07 18.37 -15.38
CA VAL A 312 29.84 19.79 -15.10
C VAL A 312 31.10 20.59 -15.41
N LEU A 313 30.99 21.52 -16.36
CA LEU A 313 32.06 22.48 -16.65
C LEU A 313 31.85 23.74 -15.79
N LEU A 314 32.75 23.99 -14.84
CA LEU A 314 32.71 25.20 -14.00
C LEU A 314 33.74 26.23 -14.46
N LEU A 315 33.27 27.37 -14.93
CA LEU A 315 34.08 28.48 -15.42
C LEU A 315 33.99 29.67 -14.46
N GLY A 316 35.12 30.05 -13.86
CA GLY A 316 35.19 31.22 -12.96
C GLY A 316 35.48 32.53 -13.71
N ALA A 317 35.20 33.67 -13.07
CA ALA A 317 35.69 34.98 -13.54
C ALA A 317 37.18 35.21 -13.22
N ALA A 318 37.62 34.79 -12.04
CA ALA A 318 38.99 34.78 -11.54
C ALA A 318 39.04 33.93 -10.25
N PRO A 319 40.21 33.75 -9.60
CA PRO A 319 40.29 33.07 -8.32
C PRO A 319 39.55 33.87 -7.22
N ALA A 320 38.31 33.47 -6.92
CA ALA A 320 37.41 34.19 -6.01
C ALA A 320 36.71 33.26 -4.99
N PRO A 321 36.30 33.80 -3.81
CA PRO A 321 35.57 33.02 -2.81
C PRO A 321 34.23 32.45 -3.31
N ASP A 322 33.51 33.17 -4.18
CA ASP A 322 32.23 32.71 -4.73
C ASP A 322 32.40 31.47 -5.63
N VAL A 323 33.44 31.46 -6.47
CA VAL A 323 33.83 30.31 -7.29
C VAL A 323 34.14 29.10 -6.40
N SER A 324 34.87 29.32 -5.30
CA SER A 324 35.20 28.26 -4.32
C SER A 324 33.96 27.73 -3.60
N ALA A 325 33.00 28.60 -3.28
CA ALA A 325 31.75 28.23 -2.63
C ALA A 325 30.86 27.37 -3.55
N LEU A 326 30.79 27.71 -4.84
CA LEU A 326 30.08 26.90 -5.85
C LEU A 326 30.78 25.55 -6.08
N ARG A 327 32.09 25.58 -6.35
CA ARG A 327 32.89 24.37 -6.60
C ARG A 327 32.72 23.34 -5.48
N ARG A 328 32.82 23.78 -4.22
CA ARG A 328 32.67 22.90 -3.05
C ARG A 328 31.30 22.23 -2.99
N VAL A 329 30.23 22.93 -3.36
CA VAL A 329 28.89 22.34 -3.39
C VAL A 329 28.83 21.27 -4.47
N TYR A 330 29.24 21.59 -5.70
CA TYR A 330 29.14 20.67 -6.82
C TYR A 330 30.05 19.45 -6.68
N GLU A 331 31.31 19.60 -6.25
CA GLU A 331 32.21 18.47 -6.01
C GLU A 331 31.73 17.51 -4.91
N ARG A 332 30.88 17.98 -3.99
CA ARG A 332 30.25 17.14 -2.95
C ARG A 332 28.97 16.47 -3.42
N THR A 333 28.41 16.90 -4.54
CA THR A 333 27.19 16.32 -5.11
C THR A 333 27.54 14.97 -5.75
N ALA A 334 27.01 13.88 -5.19
CA ALA A 334 27.40 12.51 -5.52
C ALA A 334 27.24 12.14 -7.01
N ASP A 335 26.28 12.76 -7.71
CA ASP A 335 25.95 12.49 -9.11
C ASP A 335 26.66 13.38 -10.13
N THR A 336 27.72 14.08 -9.72
CA THR A 336 28.42 15.03 -10.58
C THR A 336 29.92 14.82 -10.61
N GLU A 337 30.52 15.12 -11.75
CA GLU A 337 31.96 15.23 -11.95
C GLU A 337 32.26 16.64 -12.45
N VAL A 338 33.09 17.38 -11.72
CA VAL A 338 33.31 18.80 -11.95
C VAL A 338 34.67 19.02 -12.60
N THR A 339 34.68 19.61 -13.79
CA THR A 339 35.88 20.15 -14.43
C THR A 339 35.89 21.66 -14.25
N ALA A 340 36.72 22.17 -13.35
CA ALA A 340 36.84 23.61 -13.10
C ALA A 340 37.96 24.25 -13.92
N ARG A 341 37.70 25.42 -14.51
CA ARG A 341 38.67 26.23 -15.24
C ARG A 341 38.51 27.69 -14.83
N ILE A 342 39.56 28.26 -14.26
CA ILE A 342 39.52 29.62 -13.69
C ILE A 342 40.59 30.46 -14.40
N PRO A 343 40.24 31.56 -15.07
CA PRO A 343 41.18 32.34 -15.83
C PRO A 343 42.18 33.07 -14.92
N THR A 344 43.36 33.29 -15.46
CA THR A 344 44.47 34.06 -14.90
C THR A 344 44.58 35.39 -15.63
N PRO A 345 45.26 36.40 -15.06
CA PRO A 345 45.47 37.69 -15.72
C PRO A 345 46.13 37.61 -17.11
N ASP A 346 46.89 36.54 -17.37
CA ASP A 346 47.60 36.31 -18.64
C ASP A 346 46.72 35.62 -19.71
N GLY A 347 45.42 35.43 -19.43
CA GLY A 347 44.46 34.79 -20.35
C GLY A 347 44.54 33.26 -20.41
N THR A 348 45.37 32.64 -19.57
CA THR A 348 45.41 31.17 -19.38
C THR A 348 44.51 30.73 -18.24
N PHE A 349 44.28 29.41 -18.07
CA PHE A 349 43.42 28.87 -17.01
C PHE A 349 44.22 28.10 -15.95
N LEU A 350 43.83 28.26 -14.69
CA LEU A 350 44.17 27.34 -13.62
C LEU A 350 43.56 25.98 -13.90
N GLU A 351 44.25 24.92 -13.46
CA GLU A 351 43.84 23.51 -13.62
C GLU A 351 43.89 22.99 -15.07
N GLY A 352 44.64 23.70 -15.92
CA GLY A 352 44.91 23.33 -17.31
C GLY A 352 44.07 24.14 -18.30
N PRO A 353 44.36 24.02 -19.61
CA PRO A 353 43.57 24.70 -20.63
C PRO A 353 42.12 24.21 -20.65
N LEU A 354 41.24 25.01 -21.25
CA LEU A 354 39.88 24.59 -21.54
C LEU A 354 39.94 23.34 -22.46
N PRO A 355 39.26 22.22 -22.13
CA PRO A 355 39.30 20.98 -22.92
C PRO A 355 38.90 21.24 -24.38
N ASP A 356 39.50 20.57 -25.36
CA ASP A 356 39.23 20.78 -26.81
C ASP A 356 37.81 20.38 -27.23
N ASP A 357 37.26 19.34 -26.62
CA ASP A 357 35.87 18.95 -26.79
C ASP A 357 35.06 19.38 -25.56
N LEU A 358 34.11 20.29 -25.78
CA LEU A 358 33.20 20.74 -24.73
C LEU A 358 31.83 20.06 -24.79
N SER A 359 31.55 19.27 -25.83
CA SER A 359 30.28 18.57 -25.99
C SER A 359 30.09 17.44 -24.97
N ALA A 360 31.18 17.02 -24.29
CA ALA A 360 31.16 16.06 -23.20
C ALA A 360 30.51 16.57 -21.90
N PHE A 361 30.22 17.87 -21.79
CA PHE A 361 29.63 18.47 -20.58
C PHE A 361 28.11 18.58 -20.68
N ASP A 362 27.42 18.07 -19.66
CA ASP A 362 25.96 18.10 -19.58
C ASP A 362 25.42 19.45 -19.09
N VAL A 363 26.20 20.18 -18.28
CA VAL A 363 25.83 21.51 -17.76
C VAL A 363 27.06 22.40 -17.64
N VAL A 364 26.91 23.66 -18.04
CA VAL A 364 27.94 24.71 -17.87
C VAL A 364 27.56 25.63 -16.71
N VAL A 365 28.49 25.80 -15.76
CA VAL A 365 28.35 26.77 -14.66
C VAL A 365 29.28 27.94 -14.93
N LEU A 366 28.71 29.09 -15.22
CA LEU A 366 29.40 30.35 -15.46
C LEU A 366 29.42 31.15 -14.15
N ALA A 367 30.41 30.86 -13.31
CA ALA A 367 30.66 31.51 -12.03
C ALA A 367 31.38 32.86 -12.24
N GLY A 368 30.65 33.80 -12.81
CA GLY A 368 31.10 35.12 -13.19
C GLY A 368 31.84 35.18 -14.53
N PHE A 369 32.02 34.05 -15.22
CA PHE A 369 32.62 33.99 -16.55
C PHE A 369 31.73 34.65 -17.61
N PRO A 370 32.30 35.36 -18.61
CA PRO A 370 33.73 35.63 -18.78
C PRO A 370 34.18 36.84 -17.96
N SER A 371 35.48 36.97 -17.75
CA SER A 371 36.12 38.20 -17.27
C SER A 371 36.91 38.86 -18.41
N PRO A 372 37.26 40.15 -18.32
CA PRO A 372 38.01 40.85 -19.37
C PRO A 372 39.37 40.23 -19.71
N SER A 373 39.91 39.36 -18.85
CA SER A 373 41.16 38.63 -19.10
C SER A 373 40.99 37.42 -20.02
N VAL A 374 39.76 36.95 -20.26
CA VAL A 374 39.49 35.79 -21.10
C VAL A 374 39.53 36.20 -22.58
N PRO A 375 40.29 35.49 -23.44
CA PRO A 375 40.27 35.73 -24.89
C PRO A 375 38.89 35.54 -25.51
N ASP A 376 38.51 36.42 -26.44
CA ASP A 376 37.16 36.43 -27.05
C ASP A 376 36.83 35.13 -27.79
N ASP A 377 37.82 34.47 -28.43
CA ASP A 377 37.64 33.18 -29.09
C ASP A 377 37.21 32.08 -28.11
N VAL A 378 37.72 32.13 -26.87
CA VAL A 378 37.33 31.21 -25.81
C VAL A 378 35.91 31.51 -25.32
N VAL A 379 35.56 32.79 -25.19
CA VAL A 379 34.19 33.21 -24.83
C VAL A 379 33.19 32.73 -25.89
N GLN A 380 33.49 32.97 -27.16
CA GLN A 380 32.64 32.56 -28.28
C GLN A 380 32.45 31.04 -28.29
N ARG A 381 33.51 30.26 -28.05
CA ARG A 381 33.45 28.81 -28.02
C ARG A 381 32.58 28.25 -26.89
N VAL A 382 32.64 28.84 -25.70
CA VAL A 382 31.75 28.48 -24.58
C VAL A 382 30.31 28.93 -24.88
N ALA A 383 30.13 30.10 -25.48
CA ALA A 383 28.81 30.59 -25.86
C ALA A 383 28.15 29.70 -26.93
N THR A 384 28.89 29.24 -27.93
CA THR A 384 28.40 28.29 -28.93
C THR A 384 27.88 27.02 -28.27
N LEU A 385 28.62 26.41 -27.34
CA LEU A 385 28.18 25.22 -26.60
C LEU A 385 26.83 25.42 -25.89
N VAL A 386 26.66 26.54 -25.19
CA VAL A 386 25.42 26.86 -24.47
C VAL A 386 24.28 27.15 -25.44
N ASN A 387 24.56 27.92 -26.50
CA ASN A 387 23.56 28.30 -27.50
C ASN A 387 23.11 27.11 -28.36
N ASP A 388 23.95 26.09 -28.52
CA ASP A 388 23.65 24.83 -29.23
C ASP A 388 22.82 23.84 -28.38
N GLY A 389 22.47 24.21 -27.14
CA GLY A 389 21.50 23.47 -26.34
C GLY A 389 22.04 22.90 -25.02
N THR A 390 23.28 23.22 -24.63
CA THR A 390 23.81 22.80 -23.33
C THR A 390 23.24 23.67 -22.21
N PRO A 391 22.57 23.10 -21.18
CA PRO A 391 22.09 23.84 -20.02
C PRO A 391 23.18 24.69 -19.35
N ALA A 392 22.81 25.88 -18.88
CA ALA A 392 23.77 26.80 -18.27
C ALA A 392 23.24 27.51 -17.01
N LEU A 393 24.11 27.63 -16.01
CA LEU A 393 23.89 28.41 -14.81
C LEU A 393 24.81 29.63 -14.80
N PHE A 394 24.24 30.82 -14.90
CA PHE A 394 24.94 32.10 -14.82
C PHE A 394 24.92 32.59 -13.37
N PHE A 395 26.08 32.78 -12.76
CA PHE A 395 26.21 33.47 -11.48
C PHE A 395 26.95 34.77 -11.73
N LEU A 396 26.34 35.89 -11.37
CA LEU A 396 26.95 37.20 -11.54
C LEU A 396 28.08 37.40 -10.53
N ASP A 397 29.22 37.89 -11.00
CA ASP A 397 30.33 38.36 -10.16
C ASP A 397 30.66 39.84 -10.49
N ARG A 398 31.44 40.50 -9.62
CA ARG A 398 31.92 41.87 -9.86
C ARG A 398 32.87 41.98 -11.05
N GLN A 399 33.52 40.88 -11.42
CA GLN A 399 34.47 40.80 -12.53
C GLN A 399 33.85 40.29 -13.83
N THR A 400 32.54 40.01 -13.84
CA THR A 400 31.83 39.56 -15.02
C THR A 400 31.82 40.64 -16.09
N ASP A 401 32.22 40.27 -17.31
CA ASP A 401 32.09 41.10 -18.48
C ASP A 401 30.64 41.05 -19.02
N LEU A 402 29.86 42.07 -18.62
CA LEU A 402 28.45 42.21 -19.02
C LEU A 402 28.29 42.50 -20.52
N ALA A 403 29.29 43.10 -21.17
CA ALA A 403 29.25 43.33 -22.61
C ALA A 403 29.36 42.00 -23.34
N ALA A 404 30.31 41.15 -22.95
CA ALA A 404 30.48 39.80 -23.50
C ALA A 404 29.27 38.89 -23.24
N TRP A 405 28.60 39.00 -22.07
CA TRP A 405 27.32 38.33 -21.83
C TRP A 405 26.26 38.73 -22.86
N THR A 406 26.09 40.03 -23.08
CA THR A 406 25.08 40.56 -24.00
C THR A 406 25.40 40.20 -25.45
N GLU A 407 26.68 40.21 -25.84
CA GLU A 407 27.14 39.91 -27.19
C GLU A 407 27.07 38.41 -27.54
N HIS A 408 27.60 37.55 -26.67
CA HIS A 408 27.81 36.13 -26.99
C HIS A 408 26.70 35.20 -26.47
N PHE A 409 26.07 35.52 -25.34
CA PHE A 409 25.07 34.66 -24.67
C PHE A 409 23.63 35.18 -24.82
N GLU A 410 23.37 36.09 -25.78
CA GLU A 410 22.10 36.80 -25.93
C GLU A 410 20.87 35.86 -26.03
N THR A 411 21.05 34.71 -26.66
CA THR A 411 20.00 33.72 -26.93
C THR A 411 19.77 32.76 -25.76
N SER A 412 20.70 32.66 -24.81
CA SER A 412 20.66 31.73 -23.67
C SER A 412 20.50 32.42 -22.31
N LEU A 413 20.82 33.72 -22.20
CA LEU A 413 20.63 34.52 -20.98
C LEU A 413 19.15 34.61 -20.53
N PRO A 414 18.85 34.35 -19.25
CA PRO A 414 17.51 34.53 -18.66
C PRO A 414 17.07 35.98 -18.46
N ALA A 415 18.01 36.89 -18.25
CA ALA A 415 17.77 38.32 -18.03
C ALA A 415 18.91 39.14 -18.63
N ARG A 416 18.58 40.35 -19.10
CA ARG A 416 19.53 41.24 -19.78
C ARG A 416 19.82 42.48 -18.91
N PRO A 417 21.08 42.91 -18.79
CA PRO A 417 21.40 44.16 -18.14
C PRO A 417 21.01 45.35 -19.05
N ASP A 418 20.40 46.38 -18.49
CA ASP A 418 20.06 47.60 -19.25
C ASP A 418 21.29 48.50 -19.49
N ALA A 419 22.37 48.27 -18.74
CA ALA A 419 23.64 48.99 -18.88
C ALA A 419 24.84 48.06 -18.64
N SER A 420 25.93 48.30 -19.37
CA SER A 420 27.18 47.51 -19.26
C SER A 420 28.08 47.91 -18.07
N THR A 421 27.75 48.97 -17.33
CA THR A 421 28.49 49.40 -16.14
C THR A 421 27.73 49.02 -14.87
N SER A 422 28.41 48.33 -13.95
CA SER A 422 27.85 47.87 -12.69
C SER A 422 28.43 48.65 -11.52
N SER A 423 27.62 49.53 -10.92
CA SER A 423 27.77 49.82 -9.50
C SER A 423 27.02 48.75 -8.71
N PHE A 424 27.47 48.43 -7.50
CA PHE A 424 26.88 47.37 -6.68
C PHE A 424 26.30 47.96 -5.40
N ALA A 425 25.17 47.42 -4.96
CA ALA A 425 24.52 47.72 -3.70
C ALA A 425 24.26 46.43 -2.91
N GLU A 426 24.01 46.56 -1.61
CA GLU A 426 23.61 45.41 -0.79
C GLU A 426 22.09 45.21 -0.82
N ALA A 427 21.66 43.96 -1.02
CA ALA A 427 20.26 43.59 -0.91
C ALA A 427 20.09 42.18 -0.33
N SER A 428 19.08 42.01 0.53
CA SER A 428 18.66 40.68 1.00
C SER A 428 17.87 39.97 -0.08
N PHE A 429 18.05 38.65 -0.17
CA PHE A 429 17.31 37.79 -1.11
C PHE A 429 15.94 37.42 -0.53
N ARG A 430 14.89 37.58 -1.34
CA ARG A 430 13.52 37.19 -1.02
C ARG A 430 12.99 36.24 -2.11
N ILE A 431 12.33 35.16 -1.70
CA ILE A 431 11.62 34.27 -2.62
C ILE A 431 10.30 34.94 -3.03
N VAL A 432 9.97 34.90 -4.32
CA VAL A 432 8.67 35.34 -4.84
C VAL A 432 7.58 34.40 -4.33
N GLU A 433 6.44 34.94 -3.86
CA GLU A 433 5.40 34.14 -3.20
C GLU A 433 4.91 32.94 -4.06
N SER A 434 4.65 33.18 -5.35
CA SER A 434 4.23 32.13 -6.29
C SER A 434 5.30 31.07 -6.56
N ALA A 435 6.56 31.36 -6.25
CA ALA A 435 7.70 30.49 -6.47
C ALA A 435 8.06 29.62 -5.26
N ARG A 436 7.45 29.81 -4.09
CA ARG A 436 7.82 29.08 -2.84
C ARG A 436 7.77 27.56 -2.97
N GLN A 437 6.89 27.03 -3.84
CA GLN A 437 6.74 25.60 -4.08
C GLN A 437 7.66 25.06 -5.20
N HIS A 438 8.41 25.94 -5.87
CA HIS A 438 9.29 25.56 -6.98
C HIS A 438 10.35 24.55 -6.49
N PRO A 439 10.68 23.50 -7.27
CA PRO A 439 11.60 22.45 -6.85
C PRO A 439 12.96 22.95 -6.36
N VAL A 440 13.45 24.09 -6.87
CA VAL A 440 14.74 24.66 -6.45
C VAL A 440 14.79 25.07 -4.98
N PHE A 441 13.65 25.35 -4.35
CA PHE A 441 13.54 25.72 -2.94
C PHE A 441 13.11 24.56 -2.04
N ARG A 442 12.97 23.34 -2.55
CA ARG A 442 12.74 22.14 -1.74
C ARG A 442 14.06 21.67 -1.15
N ILE A 443 14.40 22.21 0.01
CA ILE A 443 15.68 21.97 0.69
C ILE A 443 15.38 21.24 2.01
N GLU A 444 15.94 20.05 2.16
CA GLU A 444 15.77 19.27 3.39
C GLU A 444 16.50 19.94 4.57
N GLY A 445 15.84 19.97 5.73
CA GLY A 445 16.43 20.50 6.96
C GLY A 445 16.46 22.03 7.07
N ALA A 446 15.88 22.79 6.14
CA ALA A 446 15.78 24.24 6.25
C ALA A 446 14.50 24.81 5.62
N GLU A 447 13.91 25.83 6.26
CA GLU A 447 12.73 26.53 5.75
C GLU A 447 13.11 27.66 4.80
N GLY A 448 12.39 27.80 3.68
CA GLY A 448 12.64 28.86 2.69
C GLY A 448 12.49 30.29 3.22
N ALA A 449 11.74 30.51 4.32
CA ALA A 449 11.64 31.83 4.94
C ALA A 449 12.98 32.34 5.52
N LEU A 450 13.91 31.44 5.82
CA LEU A 450 15.22 31.79 6.38
C LEU A 450 16.15 32.48 5.37
N PHE A 451 15.84 32.45 4.07
CA PHE A 451 16.61 33.18 3.04
C PHE A 451 16.70 34.69 3.33
N GLU A 452 15.64 35.31 3.87
CA GLU A 452 15.64 36.74 4.20
C GLU A 452 16.57 37.09 5.37
N ARG A 453 17.00 36.09 6.16
CA ARG A 453 17.93 36.23 7.29
C ARG A 453 19.39 36.00 6.91
N LEU A 454 19.64 35.56 5.67
CA LEU A 454 21.01 35.36 5.19
C LEU A 454 21.75 36.69 5.07
N PRO A 455 23.09 36.69 5.16
CA PRO A 455 23.90 37.87 4.87
C PRO A 455 23.53 38.47 3.50
N PRO A 456 23.43 39.80 3.35
CA PRO A 456 22.99 40.42 2.10
C PRO A 456 23.96 40.12 0.94
N LEU A 457 23.40 40.05 -0.27
CA LEU A 457 24.16 39.90 -1.50
C LEU A 457 24.61 41.26 -2.02
N GLN A 458 25.65 41.24 -2.83
CA GLN A 458 26.08 42.37 -3.64
C GLN A 458 25.39 42.28 -5.00
N VAL A 459 24.45 43.18 -5.26
CA VAL A 459 23.57 43.17 -6.43
C VAL A 459 23.87 44.38 -7.33
N PRO A 460 23.77 44.23 -8.66
CA PRO A 460 23.99 45.34 -9.58
C PRO A 460 22.92 46.42 -9.38
N ALA A 461 23.33 47.69 -9.43
CA ALA A 461 22.42 48.83 -9.36
C ALA A 461 21.74 49.13 -10.70
N SER A 462 22.27 48.59 -11.81
CA SER A 462 21.61 48.65 -13.11
C SER A 462 20.33 47.81 -13.09
N ALA A 463 19.32 48.24 -13.86
CA ALA A 463 18.12 47.46 -14.05
C ALA A 463 18.43 46.23 -14.92
N TRP A 464 17.74 45.12 -14.60
CA TRP A 464 17.82 43.87 -15.33
C TRP A 464 16.43 43.49 -15.80
N THR A 465 16.30 43.26 -17.10
CA THR A 465 15.04 42.94 -17.75
C THR A 465 14.98 41.43 -18.04
N PRO A 466 14.11 40.65 -17.37
CA PRO A 466 13.89 39.24 -17.71
C PRO A 466 13.39 39.08 -19.14
N THR A 467 13.79 37.99 -19.82
CA THR A 467 13.26 37.69 -21.16
C THR A 467 11.78 37.23 -21.08
N PRO A 468 11.00 37.28 -22.18
CA PRO A 468 9.57 36.94 -22.15
C PRO A 468 9.24 35.50 -21.69
N ASP A 469 10.18 34.58 -21.85
CA ASP A 469 10.13 33.16 -21.48
C ASP A 469 10.81 32.86 -20.14
N ALA A 470 11.18 33.90 -19.38
CA ALA A 470 11.82 33.78 -18.08
C ALA A 470 10.82 33.90 -16.92
N GLN A 471 11.09 33.16 -15.85
CA GLN A 471 10.38 33.19 -14.58
C GLN A 471 11.30 33.73 -13.48
N VAL A 472 10.88 34.79 -12.82
CA VAL A 472 11.60 35.34 -11.65
C VAL A 472 11.18 34.57 -10.41
N LEU A 473 12.13 33.91 -9.76
CA LEU A 473 11.91 33.11 -8.54
C LEU A 473 12.36 33.82 -7.26
N GLY A 474 13.32 34.74 -7.38
CA GLY A 474 13.82 35.51 -6.25
C GLY A 474 14.10 36.96 -6.62
N THR A 475 13.90 37.86 -5.66
CA THR A 475 14.06 39.30 -5.83
C THR A 475 14.82 39.93 -4.66
N ALA A 476 15.33 41.14 -4.87
CA ALA A 476 15.87 41.99 -3.82
C ALA A 476 14.72 42.46 -2.90
N ALA A 477 14.83 42.22 -1.59
CA ALA A 477 13.76 42.46 -0.63
C ALA A 477 13.24 43.91 -0.58
N THR A 478 14.10 44.89 -0.92
CA THR A 478 13.80 46.33 -0.85
C THR A 478 13.38 46.93 -2.19
N THR A 479 14.04 46.55 -3.28
CA THR A 479 13.83 47.15 -4.62
C THR A 479 12.97 46.28 -5.53
N SER A 480 12.70 45.03 -5.15
CA SER A 480 12.05 44.00 -6.00
C SER A 480 12.79 43.71 -7.31
N ALA A 481 14.05 44.12 -7.44
CA ALA A 481 14.89 43.78 -8.60
C ALA A 481 15.07 42.25 -8.69
N PRO A 482 15.08 41.66 -9.89
CA PRO A 482 15.24 40.21 -10.04
C PRO A 482 16.63 39.75 -9.58
N LEU A 483 16.69 38.69 -8.77
CA LEU A 483 17.93 38.09 -8.27
C LEU A 483 18.10 36.63 -8.68
N LEU A 484 17.02 35.88 -8.84
CA LEU A 484 17.06 34.53 -9.39
C LEU A 484 16.04 34.43 -10.51
N VAL A 485 16.52 34.25 -11.73
CA VAL A 485 15.72 34.20 -12.94
C VAL A 485 15.99 32.88 -13.64
N LEU A 486 14.94 32.10 -13.88
CA LEU A 486 15.03 30.84 -14.62
C LEU A 486 14.40 31.04 -15.99
N ARG A 487 14.90 30.32 -16.98
CA ARG A 487 14.38 30.38 -18.34
C ARG A 487 14.33 28.98 -18.93
N ARG A 488 13.24 28.69 -19.62
CA ARG A 488 13.05 27.42 -20.34
C ARG A 488 12.59 27.71 -21.75
N ARG A 489 13.40 27.36 -22.75
CA ARG A 489 13.08 27.54 -24.17
C ARG A 489 13.55 26.35 -24.97
N ALA A 490 12.65 25.75 -25.76
CA ALA A 490 12.97 24.63 -26.66
C ALA A 490 13.78 23.50 -25.96
N GLY A 491 13.36 23.09 -24.76
CA GLY A 491 14.05 22.06 -23.98
C GLY A 491 15.25 22.57 -23.16
N LEU A 492 15.96 23.60 -23.64
CA LEU A 492 17.08 24.23 -22.93
C LEU A 492 16.61 24.95 -21.65
N ARG A 493 17.31 24.67 -20.55
CA ARG A 493 17.10 25.30 -19.24
C ARG A 493 18.32 26.10 -18.86
N THR A 494 18.12 27.39 -18.63
CA THR A 494 19.16 28.28 -18.12
C THR A 494 18.66 29.01 -16.88
N ALA A 495 19.56 29.33 -15.97
CA ALA A 495 19.24 30.13 -14.80
C ALA A 495 20.31 31.19 -14.57
N ALA A 496 19.90 32.36 -14.08
CA ALA A 496 20.76 33.47 -13.73
C ALA A 496 20.53 33.85 -12.28
N PHE A 497 21.60 33.81 -11.49
CA PHE A 497 21.66 34.34 -10.14
C PHE A 497 22.39 35.68 -10.17
N LEU A 498 21.61 36.78 -10.10
CA LEU A 498 22.05 38.16 -10.28
C LEU A 498 22.52 38.81 -8.98
N GLY A 499 23.28 38.07 -8.17
CA GLY A 499 23.88 38.55 -6.93
C GLY A 499 25.20 37.85 -6.66
N SER A 500 26.16 38.61 -6.15
CA SER A 500 27.48 38.11 -5.73
C SER A 500 27.61 38.11 -4.20
N GLY A 501 28.64 37.44 -3.67
CA GLY A 501 28.86 37.30 -2.23
C GLY A 501 28.20 36.06 -1.61
N VAL A 502 27.82 35.07 -2.41
CA VAL A 502 27.24 33.79 -1.97
C VAL A 502 28.20 32.98 -1.08
N TRP A 503 29.50 33.25 -1.13
CA TRP A 503 30.49 32.67 -0.21
C TRP A 503 30.14 32.92 1.27
N ARG A 504 29.46 34.03 1.58
CA ARG A 504 28.99 34.34 2.94
C ARG A 504 27.89 33.38 3.38
N TRP A 505 27.08 32.90 2.43
CA TRP A 505 26.05 31.90 2.69
C TRP A 505 26.64 30.50 2.88
N ALA A 506 27.84 30.25 2.34
CA ALA A 506 28.59 29.01 2.57
C ALA A 506 29.36 28.99 3.90
N LEU A 507 29.46 30.14 4.59
CA LEU A 507 30.22 30.34 5.83
C LEU A 507 29.37 31.06 6.87
N LEU A 508 28.22 30.46 7.22
CA LEU A 508 27.31 31.04 8.20
C LEU A 508 27.85 30.90 9.63
N PRO A 509 27.57 31.89 10.50
CA PRO A 509 27.90 31.81 11.91
C PRO A 509 26.91 30.89 12.66
N SER A 510 27.26 30.49 13.89
CA SER A 510 26.48 29.54 14.69
C SER A 510 25.02 29.92 14.89
N GLU A 511 24.71 31.21 14.93
CA GLU A 511 23.37 31.74 15.16
C GLU A 511 22.43 31.53 13.96
N LEU A 512 22.99 31.26 12.78
CA LEU A 512 22.26 31.00 11.54
C LEU A 512 22.37 29.53 11.10
N ARG A 513 22.78 28.61 11.99
CA ARG A 513 22.95 27.18 11.67
C ARG A 513 21.73 26.51 11.03
N ALA A 514 20.52 26.95 11.38
CA ALA A 514 19.28 26.44 10.77
C ALA A 514 19.16 26.77 9.27
N ALA A 515 19.94 27.73 8.77
CA ALA A 515 19.99 28.14 7.37
C ALA A 515 21.18 27.51 6.61
N ASP A 516 22.07 26.75 7.28
CA ASP A 516 23.24 26.09 6.65
C ASP A 516 22.87 25.26 5.41
N PRO A 517 21.73 24.53 5.38
CA PRO A 517 21.34 23.78 4.19
C PRO A 517 20.91 24.63 2.99
N LEU A 518 20.57 25.92 3.16
CA LEU A 518 19.94 26.73 2.12
C LEU A 518 20.83 26.95 0.89
N TRP A 519 22.09 27.34 1.08
CA TRP A 519 23.03 27.54 -0.03
C TRP A 519 23.36 26.24 -0.79
N PRO A 520 23.87 25.18 -0.12
CA PRO A 520 24.18 23.94 -0.81
C PRO A 520 22.93 23.31 -1.45
N GLY A 521 21.78 23.40 -0.80
CA GLY A 521 20.50 22.94 -1.34
C GLY A 521 20.07 23.71 -2.59
N LEU A 522 20.12 25.05 -2.55
CA LEU A 522 19.74 25.88 -3.69
C LEU A 522 20.67 25.64 -4.90
N ALA A 523 21.98 25.68 -4.69
CA ALA A 523 22.94 25.47 -5.77
C ALA A 523 22.81 24.06 -6.38
N SER A 524 22.71 23.02 -5.55
CA SER A 524 22.52 21.64 -6.03
C SER A 524 21.20 21.47 -6.77
N ASN A 525 20.12 22.07 -6.28
CA ASN A 525 18.81 21.99 -6.94
C ASN A 525 18.77 22.80 -8.25
N LEU A 526 19.48 23.93 -8.35
CA LEU A 526 19.64 24.66 -9.62
C LEU A 526 20.39 23.82 -10.65
N LEU A 527 21.49 23.18 -10.25
CA LEU A 527 22.24 22.27 -11.12
C LEU A 527 21.38 21.10 -11.59
N ARG A 528 20.66 20.46 -10.65
CA ARG A 528 19.72 19.39 -10.97
C ARG A 528 18.61 19.86 -11.91
N TRP A 529 18.04 21.04 -11.66
CA TRP A 529 16.96 21.59 -12.49
C TRP A 529 17.43 21.90 -13.92
N ALA A 530 18.61 22.50 -14.07
CA ALA A 530 19.20 22.81 -15.37
C ALA A 530 19.59 21.53 -16.14
N GLY A 531 20.28 20.60 -15.48
CA GLY A 531 20.72 19.32 -16.06
C GLY A 531 19.67 18.20 -16.05
N THR A 532 18.41 18.53 -15.73
CA THR A 532 17.30 17.62 -15.98
C THR A 532 16.95 17.77 -17.45
N GLU A 533 17.28 16.76 -18.25
CA GLU A 533 16.71 16.63 -19.58
C GLU A 533 15.20 16.86 -19.46
N ALA A 534 14.68 17.78 -20.26
CA ALA A 534 13.25 17.87 -20.41
C ALA A 534 12.81 16.54 -21.03
N ASP A 535 12.40 15.60 -20.18
CA ASP A 535 11.54 14.48 -20.56
C ASP A 535 10.21 15.10 -21.00
N ASP A 536 10.21 15.77 -22.15
CA ASP A 536 9.05 16.42 -22.77
C ASP A 536 8.14 15.38 -23.42
N SER A 537 8.32 14.10 -23.05
CA SER A 537 7.47 13.00 -23.43
C SER A 537 6.04 13.31 -22.98
N PRO A 538 5.09 13.38 -23.94
CA PRO A 538 3.66 13.60 -23.65
C PRO A 538 3.07 12.47 -22.79
N VAL A 539 3.68 11.29 -22.79
CA VAL A 539 3.27 10.13 -22.02
C VAL A 539 4.37 9.81 -21.00
N ARG A 540 3.97 9.64 -19.74
CA ARG A 540 4.87 9.25 -18.66
C ARG A 540 4.18 8.20 -17.82
N VAL A 541 4.74 7.01 -17.74
CA VAL A 541 4.21 5.91 -16.91
C VAL A 541 5.35 5.35 -16.09
N ARG A 542 5.17 5.26 -14.79
CA ARG A 542 6.19 4.78 -13.86
C ARG A 542 5.60 3.84 -12.82
N PRO A 543 6.31 2.76 -12.45
CA PRO A 543 5.93 1.98 -11.30
C PRO A 543 6.06 2.85 -10.04
N THR A 544 5.23 2.58 -9.03
CA THR A 544 5.23 3.32 -7.76
C THR A 544 6.49 3.09 -6.94
N ALA A 545 7.15 1.94 -7.15
CA ALA A 545 8.47 1.60 -6.62
C ALA A 545 9.34 0.98 -7.72
N SER A 546 10.67 1.09 -7.61
CA SER A 546 11.59 0.38 -8.51
C SER A 546 11.80 -1.09 -8.10
N THR A 547 11.47 -1.43 -6.86
CA THR A 547 11.54 -2.77 -6.29
C THR A 547 10.32 -3.00 -5.41
N PHE A 548 9.59 -4.07 -5.68
CA PHE A 548 8.42 -4.51 -4.90
C PHE A 548 8.78 -5.76 -4.08
N GLY A 549 8.23 -5.91 -2.88
CA GLY A 549 8.29 -7.18 -2.15
C GLY A 549 7.50 -8.27 -2.87
N GLY A 550 7.83 -9.55 -2.64
CA GLY A 550 7.12 -10.67 -3.27
C GLY A 550 5.63 -10.75 -2.92
N THR A 551 5.21 -10.10 -1.83
CA THR A 551 3.80 -9.93 -1.44
C THR A 551 3.19 -8.61 -1.88
N ASP A 552 3.97 -7.64 -2.35
CA ASP A 552 3.48 -6.29 -2.61
C ASP A 552 2.71 -6.25 -3.93
N ALA A 553 1.65 -5.44 -3.97
CA ALA A 553 0.94 -5.19 -5.22
C ALA A 553 1.78 -4.24 -6.09
N VAL A 554 2.14 -4.72 -7.28
CA VAL A 554 2.82 -3.93 -8.30
C VAL A 554 1.83 -2.92 -8.86
N SER A 555 2.14 -1.64 -8.74
CA SER A 555 1.27 -0.57 -9.21
C SER A 555 2.03 0.47 -10.01
N PHE A 556 1.34 1.09 -10.95
CA PHE A 556 1.87 2.14 -11.83
C PHE A 556 1.06 3.42 -11.71
N THR A 557 1.75 4.54 -11.93
CA THR A 557 1.15 5.87 -12.09
C THR A 557 1.52 6.43 -13.45
N GLY A 558 0.55 7.07 -14.10
CA GLY A 558 0.68 7.60 -15.45
C GLY A 558 0.26 9.06 -15.54
N GLN A 559 0.87 9.80 -16.46
CA GLN A 559 0.51 11.15 -16.86
C GLN A 559 0.51 11.23 -18.38
N VAL A 560 -0.55 11.78 -18.96
CA VAL A 560 -0.71 11.93 -20.41
C VAL A 560 -1.07 13.38 -20.73
N TYR A 561 -0.35 13.93 -21.70
CA TYR A 561 -0.50 15.27 -22.23
C TYR A 561 -0.61 15.23 -23.75
N ASP A 562 -1.29 16.21 -24.34
CA ASP A 562 -1.29 16.41 -25.79
C ASP A 562 -0.06 17.22 -26.25
N GLN A 563 0.04 17.47 -27.56
CA GLN A 563 1.10 18.29 -28.15
C GLN A 563 1.11 19.75 -27.65
N SER A 564 -0.01 20.23 -27.11
CA SER A 564 -0.16 21.56 -26.51
C SER A 564 0.07 21.56 -24.99
N ARG A 565 0.50 20.43 -24.41
CA ARG A 565 0.71 20.19 -22.98
C ARG A 565 -0.55 20.31 -22.12
N GLN A 566 -1.74 20.14 -22.72
CA GLN A 566 -2.96 20.00 -21.95
C GLN A 566 -3.11 18.56 -21.46
N PRO A 567 -3.50 18.35 -20.19
CA PRO A 567 -3.70 17.01 -19.65
C PRO A 567 -4.86 16.29 -20.35
N VAL A 568 -4.62 15.07 -20.84
CA VAL A 568 -5.61 14.26 -21.57
C VAL A 568 -6.12 13.15 -20.66
N SER A 569 -7.40 13.19 -20.29
CA SER A 569 -7.98 12.24 -19.30
C SER A 569 -8.75 11.08 -19.94
N ASP A 570 -8.95 11.13 -21.25
CA ASP A 570 -9.72 10.18 -22.07
C ASP A 570 -8.83 9.39 -23.06
N ALA A 571 -7.51 9.46 -22.91
CA ALA A 571 -6.59 8.57 -23.63
C ALA A 571 -6.69 7.13 -23.11
N THR A 572 -6.53 6.17 -24.02
CA THR A 572 -6.33 4.75 -23.71
C THR A 572 -4.85 4.49 -23.49
N VAL A 573 -4.45 4.14 -22.27
CA VAL A 573 -3.06 3.86 -21.91
C VAL A 573 -2.88 2.36 -21.71
N LYS A 574 -2.23 1.69 -22.66
CA LYS A 574 -1.89 0.26 -22.59
C LYS A 574 -0.49 0.11 -22.02
N VAL A 575 -0.32 -0.78 -21.04
CA VAL A 575 0.98 -1.09 -20.43
C VAL A 575 1.24 -2.58 -20.63
N THR A 576 2.30 -2.92 -21.34
CA THR A 576 2.79 -4.30 -21.46
C THR A 576 3.95 -4.46 -20.50
N VAL A 577 3.82 -5.39 -19.55
CA VAL A 577 4.90 -5.78 -18.65
C VAL A 577 5.51 -7.08 -19.18
N THR A 578 6.83 -7.16 -19.29
CA THR A 578 7.55 -8.31 -19.84
C THR A 578 8.55 -8.83 -18.81
N ASP A 579 8.49 -10.13 -18.52
CA ASP A 579 9.46 -10.76 -17.61
C ASP A 579 10.79 -11.10 -18.30
N SER A 580 11.79 -11.51 -17.51
CA SER A 580 13.10 -11.93 -18.02
C SER A 580 13.10 -13.16 -18.94
N THR A 581 12.00 -13.93 -18.99
CA THR A 581 11.83 -15.07 -19.90
C THR A 581 11.17 -14.67 -21.23
N GLY A 582 10.70 -13.42 -21.33
CA GLY A 582 9.97 -12.89 -22.48
C GLY A 582 8.46 -13.09 -22.40
N THR A 583 7.91 -13.49 -21.24
CA THR A 583 6.45 -13.58 -21.05
C THR A 583 5.87 -12.18 -20.91
N GLU A 584 4.88 -11.86 -21.74
CA GLU A 584 4.21 -10.56 -21.74
C GLU A 584 2.88 -10.60 -20.99
N TYR A 585 2.64 -9.56 -20.18
CA TYR A 585 1.46 -9.34 -19.38
C TYR A 585 0.84 -7.99 -19.79
N PRO A 586 -0.23 -7.99 -20.61
CA PRO A 586 -0.86 -6.78 -21.09
C PRO A 586 -1.88 -6.23 -20.07
N TYR A 587 -1.81 -4.92 -19.81
CA TYR A 587 -2.71 -4.20 -18.92
C TYR A 587 -3.21 -2.89 -19.55
N THR A 588 -4.29 -2.33 -19.02
CA THR A 588 -4.79 -0.99 -19.38
C THR A 588 -4.92 -0.16 -18.11
N MET A 589 -4.43 1.07 -18.12
CA MET A 589 -4.52 1.95 -16.95
C MET A 589 -5.90 2.61 -16.85
N ASP A 590 -6.35 2.83 -15.62
CA ASP A 590 -7.59 3.53 -15.32
C ASP A 590 -7.35 5.04 -15.18
N PRO A 591 -8.20 5.91 -15.76
CA PRO A 591 -8.08 7.35 -15.62
C PRO A 591 -8.56 7.81 -14.23
N THR A 592 -7.78 8.72 -13.62
CA THR A 592 -8.10 9.37 -12.32
C THR A 592 -8.42 10.87 -12.49
N GLY A 593 -8.32 11.40 -13.71
CA GLY A 593 -8.62 12.78 -14.07
C GLY A 593 -7.40 13.70 -14.12
N GLN A 594 -7.55 14.86 -14.76
CA GLN A 594 -6.47 15.84 -15.00
C GLN A 594 -5.24 15.21 -15.68
N GLY A 595 -5.47 14.29 -16.62
CA GLY A 595 -4.43 13.61 -17.38
C GLY A 595 -3.65 12.58 -16.58
N ARG A 596 -4.16 12.15 -15.42
CA ARG A 596 -3.52 11.16 -14.55
C ARG A 596 -4.17 9.79 -14.68
N TYR A 597 -3.35 8.75 -14.59
CA TYR A 597 -3.74 7.35 -14.72
C TYR A 597 -3.14 6.51 -13.60
N THR A 598 -3.79 5.41 -13.24
CA THR A 598 -3.30 4.42 -12.28
C THR A 598 -3.54 3.02 -12.78
N LEU A 599 -2.67 2.08 -12.43
CA LEU A 599 -2.84 0.67 -12.73
C LEU A 599 -2.38 -0.14 -11.51
N ASP A 600 -3.19 -1.10 -11.09
CA ASP A 600 -2.81 -2.13 -10.13
C ASP A 600 -2.72 -3.46 -10.88
N VAL A 601 -1.50 -4.01 -10.93
CA VAL A 601 -1.17 -5.27 -11.59
C VAL A 601 -1.41 -6.46 -10.64
N GLY A 602 -1.54 -6.21 -9.33
CA GLY A 602 -1.52 -7.24 -8.31
C GLY A 602 -0.11 -7.76 -8.05
N THR A 603 -0.01 -9.04 -7.67
CA THR A 603 1.28 -9.68 -7.37
C THR A 603 1.87 -10.30 -8.62
N LEU A 604 3.18 -10.13 -8.81
CA LEU A 604 3.96 -10.79 -9.87
C LEU A 604 4.98 -11.75 -9.25
N PRO A 605 5.41 -12.79 -9.98
CA PRO A 605 6.51 -13.66 -9.55
C PRO A 605 7.80 -12.88 -9.25
N GLU A 606 8.73 -13.53 -8.55
CA GLU A 606 10.07 -12.95 -8.35
C GLU A 606 10.79 -12.77 -9.69
N GLY A 607 11.47 -11.64 -9.86
CA GLY A 607 12.25 -11.38 -11.07
C GLY A 607 12.38 -9.91 -11.45
N THR A 608 13.09 -9.68 -12.55
CA THR A 608 13.20 -8.36 -13.20
C THR A 608 12.24 -8.28 -14.37
N TYR A 609 11.60 -7.13 -14.49
CA TYR A 609 10.56 -6.85 -15.47
C TYR A 609 10.89 -5.57 -16.24
N GLN A 610 10.60 -5.58 -17.53
CA GLN A 610 10.54 -4.40 -18.36
C GLN A 610 9.08 -4.02 -18.58
N TYR A 611 8.79 -2.74 -18.82
CA TYR A 611 7.46 -2.31 -19.23
C TYR A 611 7.53 -1.35 -20.40
N GLU A 612 6.51 -1.41 -21.25
CA GLU A 612 6.25 -0.46 -22.32
C GLU A 612 4.82 0.05 -22.18
N ALA A 613 4.67 1.36 -22.04
CA ALA A 613 3.39 2.04 -21.98
C ALA A 613 3.16 2.83 -23.27
N GLN A 614 2.01 2.63 -23.90
CA GLN A 614 1.58 3.37 -25.09
C GLN A 614 0.26 4.08 -24.80
N ALA A 615 0.19 5.39 -25.05
CA ALA A 615 -1.06 6.15 -24.90
C ALA A 615 -1.61 6.58 -26.27
N GLN A 616 -2.90 6.35 -26.48
CA GLN A 616 -3.60 6.72 -27.71
C GLN A 616 -4.88 7.48 -27.39
N LEU A 617 -5.19 8.52 -28.17
CA LEU A 617 -6.47 9.22 -28.12
C LEU A 617 -7.24 8.94 -29.43
N GLY A 618 -8.25 8.08 -29.35
CA GLY A 618 -8.90 7.54 -30.55
C GLY A 618 -7.89 6.73 -31.38
N GLU A 619 -7.62 7.16 -32.61
CA GLU A 619 -6.58 6.56 -33.48
C GLU A 619 -5.23 7.32 -33.45
N THR A 620 -5.14 8.42 -32.69
CA THR A 620 -3.90 9.23 -32.64
C THR A 620 -2.97 8.70 -31.56
N ASP A 621 -1.76 8.30 -31.93
CA ASP A 621 -0.71 7.96 -30.97
C ASP A 621 -0.19 9.22 -30.28
N LEU A 622 -0.30 9.25 -28.95
CA LEU A 622 0.20 10.35 -28.14
C LEU A 622 1.66 10.12 -27.74
N GLY A 623 2.13 8.88 -27.68
CA GLY A 623 3.52 8.56 -27.34
C GLY A 623 3.69 7.24 -26.58
N THR A 624 4.95 6.91 -26.34
CA THR A 624 5.36 5.72 -25.58
C THR A 624 6.32 6.09 -24.46
N ASP A 625 6.28 5.32 -23.37
CA ASP A 625 7.24 5.39 -22.27
C ASP A 625 7.68 3.97 -21.90
N ARG A 626 8.94 3.80 -21.47
CA ARG A 626 9.52 2.49 -21.15
C ARG A 626 10.31 2.56 -19.86
N GLY A 627 10.38 1.45 -19.15
CA GLY A 627 11.23 1.34 -17.98
C GLY A 627 11.34 -0.07 -17.42
N GLU A 628 11.94 -0.18 -16.24
CA GLU A 628 12.24 -1.45 -15.60
C GLU A 628 11.93 -1.39 -14.10
N PHE A 629 11.52 -2.53 -13.54
CA PHE A 629 11.33 -2.74 -12.11
C PHE A 629 11.68 -4.19 -11.73
N SER A 630 11.75 -4.46 -10.43
CA SER A 630 11.99 -5.81 -9.92
C SER A 630 11.01 -6.19 -8.83
N VAL A 631 10.73 -7.48 -8.70
CA VAL A 631 9.94 -8.07 -7.63
C VAL A 631 10.83 -9.03 -6.85
N ALA A 632 10.95 -8.79 -5.55
CA ALA A 632 11.78 -9.59 -4.67
C ALA A 632 11.15 -10.98 -4.43
N PRO A 633 11.99 -11.98 -4.11
CA PRO A 633 11.51 -13.30 -3.69
C PRO A 633 10.50 -13.28 -2.56
N LEU A 634 9.47 -14.12 -2.66
CA LEU A 634 8.60 -14.43 -1.54
C LEU A 634 9.31 -15.43 -0.61
N ARG A 635 9.97 -14.96 0.46
CA ARG A 635 10.79 -15.82 1.34
C ARG A 635 10.55 -15.67 2.84
N ILE A 636 9.55 -14.90 3.27
CA ILE A 636 9.32 -14.64 4.70
C ILE A 636 9.11 -15.96 5.47
N GLU A 637 8.44 -16.95 4.87
CA GLU A 637 8.19 -18.25 5.53
C GLU A 637 9.43 -19.11 5.75
N TYR A 638 10.51 -18.91 4.98
CA TYR A 638 11.78 -19.63 5.17
C TYR A 638 12.70 -18.95 6.18
N GLN A 639 12.38 -17.72 6.61
CA GLN A 639 13.16 -17.06 7.63
C GLN A 639 12.92 -17.69 9.01
N SER A 640 11.72 -18.22 9.28
CA SER A 640 11.38 -18.82 10.57
C SER A 640 10.89 -20.26 10.41
N PRO A 641 11.78 -21.25 10.14
CA PRO A 641 11.39 -22.62 9.83
C PRO A 641 11.01 -23.44 11.08
N ARG A 642 10.34 -22.83 12.08
CA ARG A 642 9.91 -23.48 13.32
C ARG A 642 8.55 -22.97 13.78
N ALA A 643 7.79 -23.79 14.49
CA ALA A 643 6.52 -23.37 15.08
C ALA A 643 6.74 -22.38 16.25
N ASP A 644 5.90 -21.35 16.33
CA ASP A 644 5.83 -20.41 17.46
C ASP A 644 4.77 -20.83 18.49
N ALA A 645 5.12 -21.83 19.29
CA ALA A 645 4.31 -22.27 20.42
C ALA A 645 4.16 -21.20 21.53
N VAL A 646 4.98 -20.14 21.54
CA VAL A 646 4.83 -19.05 22.52
C VAL A 646 3.66 -18.17 22.09
N LEU A 647 3.62 -17.75 20.82
CA LEU A 647 2.51 -16.99 20.27
C LEU A 647 1.18 -17.73 20.43
N MET A 648 1.14 -19.01 20.06
CA MET A 648 -0.08 -19.83 20.13
C MET A 648 -0.61 -19.97 21.56
N ARG A 649 0.27 -20.13 22.56
CA ARG A 649 -0.12 -20.12 23.98
C ARG A 649 -0.63 -18.77 24.44
N GLN A 650 0.03 -17.69 24.02
CA GLN A 650 -0.41 -16.33 24.36
C GLN A 650 -1.78 -16.02 23.78
N LEU A 651 -2.02 -16.37 22.50
CA LEU A 651 -3.32 -16.25 21.83
C LEU A 651 -4.43 -16.92 22.64
N ALA A 652 -4.23 -18.20 22.99
CA ALA A 652 -5.23 -18.93 23.75
C ALA A 652 -5.50 -18.30 25.12
N SER A 653 -4.43 -17.99 25.88
CA SER A 653 -4.56 -17.42 27.23
C SER A 653 -5.26 -16.06 27.25
N ARG A 654 -5.04 -15.22 26.24
CA ARG A 654 -5.61 -13.88 26.12
C ARG A 654 -7.09 -13.89 25.75
N ALA A 655 -7.50 -14.85 24.92
CA ALA A 655 -8.88 -15.04 24.55
C ALA A 655 -9.68 -15.89 25.55
N GLY A 656 -9.05 -16.39 26.63
CA GLY A 656 -9.71 -17.25 27.61
C GLY A 656 -9.88 -18.71 27.19
N GLY A 657 -9.12 -19.17 26.18
CA GLY A 657 -9.06 -20.57 25.77
C GLY A 657 -7.78 -21.28 26.24
N THR A 658 -7.55 -22.48 25.67
CA THR A 658 -6.42 -23.37 26.02
C THR A 658 -5.61 -23.71 24.78
N ALA A 659 -4.29 -23.85 24.94
CA ALA A 659 -3.39 -24.27 23.88
C ALA A 659 -3.14 -25.78 23.94
N TYR A 660 -3.19 -26.43 22.79
CA TYR A 660 -3.01 -27.85 22.58
C TYR A 660 -1.95 -28.11 21.52
N THR A 661 -1.62 -29.39 21.38
CA THR A 661 -0.75 -29.98 20.37
C THR A 661 -1.49 -31.16 19.72
N PRO A 662 -1.06 -31.67 18.57
CA PRO A 662 -1.63 -32.89 17.98
C PRO A 662 -1.72 -34.06 18.97
N GLU A 663 -0.81 -34.15 19.93
CA GLU A 663 -0.77 -35.22 20.93
C GLU A 663 -1.73 -35.00 22.11
N THR A 664 -2.22 -33.77 22.31
CA THR A 664 -3.08 -33.42 23.46
C THR A 664 -4.49 -33.00 23.06
N ILE A 665 -4.80 -32.97 21.76
CA ILE A 665 -6.08 -32.49 21.23
C ILE A 665 -7.28 -33.30 21.74
N ASP A 666 -7.09 -34.59 22.04
CA ASP A 666 -8.13 -35.48 22.57
C ASP A 666 -8.75 -35.01 23.90
N ARG A 667 -8.11 -34.04 24.59
CA ARG A 667 -8.65 -33.42 25.81
C ARG A 667 -9.66 -32.33 25.54
N LEU A 668 -9.61 -31.70 24.37
CA LEU A 668 -10.46 -30.57 24.00
C LEU A 668 -11.97 -30.86 24.13
N PRO A 669 -12.52 -32.01 23.68
CA PRO A 669 -13.95 -32.30 23.84
C PRO A 669 -14.40 -32.26 25.31
N ALA A 670 -13.59 -32.83 26.22
CA ALA A 670 -13.89 -32.84 27.65
C ALA A 670 -13.76 -31.43 28.27
N ASP A 671 -12.76 -30.66 27.83
CA ASP A 671 -12.56 -29.29 28.29
C ASP A 671 -13.72 -28.38 27.83
N LEU A 672 -14.22 -28.53 26.60
CA LEU A 672 -15.38 -27.80 26.07
C LEU A 672 -16.68 -28.19 26.80
N ALA A 673 -16.89 -29.47 27.10
CA ALA A 673 -18.07 -29.92 27.84
C ALA A 673 -18.17 -29.32 29.25
N GLY A 674 -17.04 -28.95 29.86
CA GLY A 674 -16.99 -28.29 31.16
C GLY A 674 -17.14 -26.76 31.10
N GLN A 675 -17.15 -26.15 29.91
CA GLN A 675 -17.20 -24.69 29.76
C GLN A 675 -18.64 -24.17 29.65
N VAL A 676 -18.97 -23.19 30.50
CA VAL A 676 -20.28 -22.52 30.49
C VAL A 676 -20.52 -21.75 29.18
N SER A 677 -19.47 -21.27 28.52
CA SER A 677 -19.55 -20.58 27.23
C SER A 677 -19.93 -21.49 26.06
N PHE A 678 -19.84 -22.81 26.24
CA PHE A 678 -20.09 -23.80 25.18
C PHE A 678 -21.32 -24.65 25.51
N SER A 679 -22.47 -24.00 25.70
CA SER A 679 -23.75 -24.64 26.02
C SER A 679 -24.85 -24.30 25.01
N SER A 680 -25.90 -25.13 24.93
CA SER A 680 -27.03 -24.87 24.06
C SER A 680 -27.82 -23.63 24.46
N ASP A 681 -28.19 -22.80 23.48
CA ASP A 681 -29.06 -21.65 23.67
C ASP A 681 -30.51 -22.00 23.37
N VAL A 682 -31.41 -21.66 24.31
CA VAL A 682 -32.85 -21.88 24.16
C VAL A 682 -33.50 -20.62 23.61
N VAL A 683 -33.71 -20.58 22.29
CA VAL A 683 -34.41 -19.46 21.66
C VAL A 683 -35.91 -19.72 21.69
N GLN A 684 -36.66 -18.90 22.43
CA GLN A 684 -38.12 -18.91 22.40
C GLN A 684 -38.61 -18.02 21.25
N ARG A 685 -39.26 -18.64 20.25
CA ARG A 685 -40.01 -17.89 19.23
C ARG A 685 -41.49 -17.97 19.58
N SER A 686 -42.13 -16.82 19.76
CA SER A 686 -43.58 -16.71 19.77
C SER A 686 -44.07 -16.70 18.32
N SER A 687 -45.04 -17.57 18.02
CA SER A 687 -45.85 -17.45 16.82
C SER A 687 -47.24 -17.00 17.26
N GLU A 688 -47.73 -15.92 16.64
CA GLU A 688 -49.05 -15.36 16.89
C GLU A 688 -49.95 -15.75 15.72
N ALA A 689 -51.05 -16.45 16.01
CA ALA A 689 -52.10 -16.69 15.03
C ALA A 689 -53.26 -15.74 15.29
N GLU A 690 -53.43 -14.77 14.38
CA GLU A 690 -54.54 -13.81 14.40
C GLU A 690 -55.83 -14.49 13.88
N LEU A 691 -56.66 -14.99 14.79
CA LEU A 691 -57.85 -15.76 14.43
C LEU A 691 -58.87 -14.91 13.65
N TRP A 692 -58.90 -13.60 13.90
CA TRP A 692 -59.77 -12.64 13.20
C TRP A 692 -59.41 -12.44 11.71
N ARG A 693 -58.15 -12.69 11.30
CA ARG A 693 -57.75 -12.65 9.89
C ARG A 693 -58.03 -13.94 9.12
N THR A 694 -58.44 -15.00 9.82
CA THR A 694 -58.58 -16.32 9.20
C THR A 694 -59.92 -16.41 8.45
N SER A 695 -59.87 -16.65 7.13
CA SER A 695 -61.06 -16.76 6.26
C SER A 695 -62.01 -17.89 6.67
N LEU A 696 -61.54 -18.89 7.42
CA LEU A 696 -62.34 -19.99 7.96
C LEU A 696 -63.55 -19.49 8.78
N PHE A 697 -63.33 -18.49 9.65
CA PHE A 697 -64.43 -17.97 10.48
C PHE A 697 -65.44 -17.17 9.66
N LEU A 698 -64.97 -16.44 8.63
CA LEU A 698 -65.86 -15.77 7.69
C LEU A 698 -66.74 -16.79 6.93
N ILE A 699 -66.15 -17.89 6.44
CA ILE A 699 -66.89 -18.98 5.79
C ILE A 699 -67.91 -19.58 6.76
N ALA A 700 -67.53 -19.81 8.02
CA ALA A 700 -68.44 -20.32 9.03
C ALA A 700 -69.63 -19.37 9.31
N ILE A 701 -69.39 -18.07 9.43
CA ILE A 701 -70.46 -17.06 9.61
C ILE A 701 -71.40 -17.06 8.41
N LEU A 702 -70.85 -17.04 7.19
CA LEU A 702 -71.64 -17.04 5.96
C LEU A 702 -72.45 -18.33 5.82
N ALA A 703 -71.89 -19.49 6.16
CA ALA A 703 -72.60 -20.76 6.14
C ALA A 703 -73.76 -20.80 7.15
N LEU A 704 -73.55 -20.26 8.36
CA LEU A 704 -74.60 -20.15 9.38
C LEU A 704 -75.75 -19.24 8.92
N LEU A 705 -75.42 -18.05 8.39
CA LEU A 705 -76.41 -17.10 7.88
C LEU A 705 -77.13 -17.60 6.63
N ALA A 706 -76.41 -18.26 5.71
CA ALA A 706 -77.00 -18.85 4.50
C ALA A 706 -77.92 -20.03 4.84
N SER A 707 -77.55 -20.86 5.82
CA SER A 707 -78.38 -21.96 6.32
C SER A 707 -79.63 -21.42 7.00
N GLU A 708 -79.49 -20.41 7.86
CA GLU A 708 -80.60 -19.70 8.49
C GLU A 708 -81.55 -19.14 7.42
N TRP A 709 -81.02 -18.41 6.44
CA TRP A 709 -81.82 -17.80 5.37
C TRP A 709 -82.54 -18.85 4.51
N THR A 710 -81.85 -19.92 4.13
CA THR A 710 -82.43 -21.01 3.32
C THR A 710 -83.56 -21.68 4.06
N LEU A 711 -83.36 -21.94 5.35
CA LEU A 711 -84.37 -22.56 6.20
C LEU A 711 -85.57 -21.64 6.47
N ARG A 712 -85.34 -20.33 6.64
CA ARG A 712 -86.41 -19.33 6.70
C ARG A 712 -87.27 -19.34 5.44
N LYS A 713 -86.63 -19.32 4.27
CA LYS A 713 -87.32 -19.34 2.97
C LYS A 713 -88.12 -20.62 2.77
N PHE A 714 -87.56 -21.78 3.13
CA PHE A 714 -88.25 -23.07 3.07
C PHE A 714 -89.49 -23.12 3.99
N LEU A 715 -89.41 -22.47 5.15
CA LEU A 715 -90.50 -22.39 6.13
C LEU A 715 -91.50 -21.25 5.86
N GLY A 716 -91.34 -20.49 4.76
CA GLY A 716 -92.25 -19.41 4.37
C GLY A 716 -92.09 -18.11 5.16
N LEU A 717 -90.97 -17.93 5.87
CA LEU A 717 -90.60 -16.68 6.52
C LEU A 717 -89.88 -15.79 5.50
N THR A 718 -90.55 -14.76 4.97
CA THR A 718 -89.86 -13.69 4.23
C THR A 718 -89.17 -12.75 5.21
#